data_AF-A2DRU5-F1
#
_entry.id   AF-A2DRU5-F1
#
_cell.length_a   1.000
_cell.length_b   1.000
_cell.length_c   1.000
_cell.angle_alpha   90.00
_cell.angle_beta   90.00
_cell.angle_gamma   90.00
#
_symmetry.space_group_name_H-M   'P 1'
#
loop_
_entity.id
_entity.type
_entity.pdbx_description
1 polymer ?
#
loop_
_entity_poly.entity_id
_entity_poly.type
_entity_poly.pdbx_seq_one_letter_code
_entity_poly.pdbx_strand_id
1 'polypeptide(L)'
;MLTKTLQLPETGELETSIIHFNGSDKVLRIIVPLGSNFHSKDLEILTDYPAAKKIIPTKPYNAAENLSYDLELSKPGMYFLQFKVSDLESEKLYILVDPTITINNKKVPKNDLRIQSINLVDYKDYSNLLEKIEEVSKNGYNIIHFVTNAETDISDFEVEQTIPASKKEKSSTKTFKLIEKLPEIEKKYNIGFMNDIHLNKLSDDIDWILSHPELTINEISAPWIKKAVELDDILYAISSDIDRSLIHDVNATKNLLLGKLMASSLKNHYVIDTDNVLEQYSLYDIKKLPKDLKPNLKKYEDATFKEKADAFKDRKADIDYIVSVFGEADETTNSELMITLSEVNKPYIDAFTEICEEICKNEAEFLHSHQNVTKRRLFTQKEICGQLVHVAYDGFVPDVADSASNTDETKNYYFTRKVVCNEGVIKLRHGHSNEPNQELYNHMKEAFDKVSGISQILRLVDIKSANEAFLKRCIDETRSAKPNIFITTQLDAQIVESKGIEILTTFKLNAILRDCSLNLDAYELSHIIWQAGGCDIGSVSKLRNLVKINTQIPSILFDKLPGDDWKVVNPLSLSASLSMAFSPIGSSYQASKYAEIRSTLNNLHTELSHLSCETDYHAYGGILSIHRMNSDSGEGVWMLTRFKYSDDTPQKIQIPAEKVTLRFEALISDKVHFNTKIADFVQIAEQRIDVEKLPLGAVIVYDTEYGEQTKQVIQKLNNGTTEAAIDQQLQDLSLTDLNGLMFKGETEDGGYNIEGINISGIDGILRVYHENEAAISKHLKSGDWLLDYTAQRLFRSQNLISLSQFLRTELIPYKKFQPRSILPKYFYKLMEIINNLFTKTLSFKLTPFATQQDEFIQQLTRYSISLYGTSGERRFLANRLPEQCLFGTKILLKEVLVAIRGNLIVTGRYEDARRELSLLAQKSLDSGNAAIALLYPQALQDYFLLAPNGRDILTEKLPNGRTFLYYVFQIIERYGAIETIKSTALLASVLRWLDYCQSHNIITEKTVCNKTFIEWHNEIEKSFDAKYYSEERKYDGVIVDVLLSMVVAPEIFDSVHAVDYIRNVSQKIPKLNENIIPATVAFLIRASATMKRRLSGEDIKAIGLAKVVINHLRIYGISAHAVGSLLDAFYDYQKLKDEEFIDWSQYLD
;
A
#
# COMPACT_ATOMS: atom_id res chain seq x y z
N MET A 1 -4.65 -17.12 -16.57
CA MET A 1 -4.72 -15.65 -16.60
C MET A 1 -3.57 -15.12 -15.76
N LEU A 2 -2.99 -13.96 -16.09
CA LEU A 2 -2.01 -13.32 -15.20
C LEU A 2 -2.76 -12.80 -13.97
N THR A 3 -2.64 -13.52 -12.86
CA THR A 3 -3.21 -13.19 -11.56
C THR A 3 -2.08 -12.69 -10.67
N LYS A 4 -2.24 -11.51 -10.09
CA LYS A 4 -1.37 -11.03 -9.01
C LYS A 4 -2.09 -11.14 -7.68
N THR A 5 -1.33 -11.39 -6.62
CA THR A 5 -1.86 -11.63 -5.28
C THR A 5 -1.49 -10.49 -4.34
N LEU A 6 -2.51 -9.86 -3.75
CA LEU A 6 -2.39 -8.98 -2.60
C LEU A 6 -2.65 -9.81 -1.34
N GLN A 7 -1.62 -10.05 -0.55
CA GLN A 7 -1.76 -10.68 0.77
C GLN A 7 -1.77 -9.57 1.82
N LEU A 8 -2.83 -9.50 2.62
CA LEU A 8 -2.90 -8.52 3.71
C LEU A 8 -1.90 -8.88 4.83
N PRO A 9 -1.39 -7.88 5.57
CA PRO A 9 -0.63 -8.15 6.79
C PRO A 9 -1.48 -8.88 7.84
N GLU A 10 -0.85 -9.70 8.67
CA GLU A 10 -1.54 -10.38 9.78
C GLU A 10 -2.13 -9.38 10.79
N THR A 11 -1.47 -8.24 11.01
CA THR A 11 -1.99 -7.15 11.86
C THR A 11 -3.23 -6.48 11.28
N GLY A 12 -3.48 -6.63 9.98
CA GLY A 12 -4.49 -5.88 9.24
C GLY A 12 -4.18 -4.39 9.07
N GLU A 13 -3.08 -3.89 9.62
CA GLU A 13 -2.69 -2.48 9.48
C GLU A 13 -2.25 -2.21 8.04
N LEU A 14 -2.92 -1.25 7.41
CA LEU A 14 -2.63 -0.79 6.05
C LEU A 14 -2.33 0.71 6.10
N GLU A 15 -1.39 1.14 5.29
CA GLU A 15 -1.11 2.55 5.04
C GLU A 15 -1.64 2.95 3.66
N THR A 16 -1.99 4.24 3.50
CA THR A 16 -2.39 4.77 2.20
C THR A 16 -1.22 4.63 1.22
N SER A 17 -1.40 3.77 0.21
CA SER A 17 -0.37 3.37 -0.74
C SER A 17 -0.96 3.09 -2.12
N ILE A 18 -0.11 3.03 -3.15
CA ILE A 18 -0.53 2.74 -4.52
C ILE A 18 0.05 1.39 -4.95
N ILE A 19 -0.84 0.50 -5.36
CA ILE A 19 -0.54 -0.73 -6.05
C ILE A 19 -0.57 -0.48 -7.55
N HIS A 20 0.48 -0.91 -8.25
CA HIS A 20 0.61 -0.68 -9.68
C HIS A 20 0.36 -1.94 -10.53
N PHE A 21 -0.49 -1.78 -11.55
CA PHE A 21 -0.83 -2.80 -12.54
C PHE A 21 -0.54 -2.29 -13.95
N ASN A 22 0.23 -3.07 -14.72
CA ASN A 22 0.76 -2.67 -16.03
C ASN A 22 -0.22 -2.88 -17.20
N GLY A 23 -1.53 -2.97 -16.91
CA GLY A 23 -2.60 -3.18 -17.89
C GLY A 23 -2.67 -4.58 -18.53
N SER A 24 -1.63 -5.42 -18.38
CA SER A 24 -1.62 -6.82 -18.84
C SER A 24 -2.17 -7.81 -17.81
N ASP A 25 -2.07 -7.42 -16.53
CA ASP A 25 -2.63 -8.12 -15.40
C ASP A 25 -4.17 -8.12 -15.47
N LYS A 26 -4.80 -9.28 -15.26
CA LYS A 26 -6.26 -9.42 -15.43
C LYS A 26 -7.02 -9.60 -14.13
N VAL A 27 -6.37 -10.14 -13.11
CA VAL A 27 -7.02 -10.50 -11.84
C VAL A 27 -6.13 -10.09 -10.67
N LEU A 28 -6.70 -9.36 -9.73
CA LEU A 28 -6.14 -9.16 -8.40
C LEU A 28 -6.79 -10.16 -7.43
N ARG A 29 -6.00 -11.09 -6.92
CA ARG A 29 -6.39 -11.99 -5.85
C ARG A 29 -6.05 -11.37 -4.52
N ILE A 30 -7.05 -11.12 -3.69
CA ILE A 30 -6.88 -10.61 -2.33
C ILE A 30 -6.95 -11.79 -1.37
N ILE A 31 -5.93 -11.95 -0.52
CA ILE A 31 -5.85 -12.96 0.53
C ILE A 31 -5.88 -12.25 1.87
N VAL A 32 -6.89 -12.56 2.67
CA VAL A 32 -7.04 -12.11 4.07
C VAL A 32 -6.57 -13.26 4.96
N PRO A 33 -5.41 -13.12 5.63
CA PRO A 33 -4.87 -14.18 6.46
C PRO A 33 -5.82 -14.58 7.59
N LEU A 34 -5.85 -15.86 7.91
CA LEU A 34 -6.44 -16.39 9.13
C LEU A 34 -5.89 -15.65 10.36
N GLY A 35 -6.78 -15.22 11.25
CA GLY A 35 -6.40 -14.52 12.49
C GLY A 35 -6.15 -13.02 12.33
N SER A 36 -6.23 -12.47 11.11
CA SER A 36 -6.15 -11.01 10.93
C SER A 36 -7.41 -10.31 11.44
N ASN A 37 -7.29 -9.02 11.77
CA ASN A 37 -8.40 -8.18 12.24
C ASN A 37 -9.60 -8.13 11.27
N PHE A 38 -9.37 -8.45 9.99
CA PHE A 38 -10.39 -8.46 8.94
C PHE A 38 -10.87 -9.87 8.56
N HIS A 39 -10.37 -10.94 9.20
CA HIS A 39 -10.82 -12.30 8.97
C HIS A 39 -12.20 -12.54 9.62
N SER A 40 -13.26 -12.22 8.89
CA SER A 40 -14.63 -12.40 9.35
C SER A 40 -15.54 -12.81 8.20
N LYS A 41 -16.62 -13.51 8.54
CA LYS A 41 -17.71 -13.81 7.62
C LYS A 41 -18.40 -12.52 7.12
N ASP A 42 -18.38 -11.49 7.95
CA ASP A 42 -19.02 -10.20 7.69
C ASP A 42 -18.06 -9.19 7.01
N LEU A 43 -16.90 -9.65 6.54
CA LEU A 43 -15.96 -8.80 5.82
C LEU A 43 -16.60 -8.24 4.54
N GLU A 44 -16.56 -6.91 4.44
CA GLU A 44 -16.91 -6.18 3.23
C GLU A 44 -15.66 -5.51 2.66
N ILE A 45 -15.38 -5.77 1.38
CA ILE A 45 -14.34 -5.06 0.64
C ILE A 45 -15.04 -3.97 -0.18
N LEU A 46 -14.89 -2.72 0.29
CA LEU A 46 -15.42 -1.54 -0.37
C LEU A 46 -14.48 -1.10 -1.48
N THR A 47 -15.03 -0.68 -2.61
CA THR A 47 -14.28 -0.20 -3.76
C THR A 47 -15.14 0.71 -4.63
N ASP A 48 -14.52 1.66 -5.33
CA ASP A 48 -15.15 2.42 -6.41
C ASP A 48 -14.88 1.83 -7.80
N TYR A 49 -14.39 0.58 -7.88
CA TYR A 49 -14.17 -0.11 -9.14
C TYR A 49 -15.50 -0.37 -9.88
N PRO A 50 -15.72 0.14 -11.11
CA PRO A 50 -17.04 0.17 -11.76
C PRO A 50 -17.71 -1.19 -11.98
N ALA A 51 -16.92 -2.25 -12.15
CA ALA A 51 -17.43 -3.60 -12.38
C ALA A 51 -17.73 -4.37 -11.08
N ALA A 52 -17.27 -3.87 -9.93
CA ALA A 52 -17.37 -4.55 -8.65
C ALA A 52 -18.35 -3.80 -7.73
N LYS A 53 -19.66 -4.02 -7.90
CA LYS A 53 -20.66 -3.53 -6.92
C LYS A 53 -20.45 -4.15 -5.54
N LYS A 54 -19.97 -5.40 -5.49
CA LYS A 54 -19.52 -6.10 -4.28
C LYS A 54 -18.49 -7.15 -4.70
N ILE A 55 -17.35 -7.21 -4.02
CA ILE A 55 -16.36 -8.28 -4.24
C ILE A 55 -16.80 -9.48 -3.41
N ILE A 56 -16.96 -10.63 -4.06
CA ILE A 56 -17.51 -11.86 -3.46
C ILE A 56 -16.34 -12.81 -3.16
N PRO A 57 -16.35 -13.53 -2.04
CA PRO A 57 -15.31 -14.51 -1.76
C PRO A 57 -15.33 -15.65 -2.79
N THR A 58 -14.14 -16.13 -3.15
CA THR A 58 -13.93 -17.23 -4.11
C THR A 58 -14.44 -18.58 -3.59
N LYS A 59 -14.57 -18.72 -2.27
CA LYS A 59 -15.07 -19.90 -1.57
C LYS A 59 -16.04 -19.50 -0.45
N PRO A 60 -16.95 -20.39 -0.01
CA PRO A 60 -17.73 -20.16 1.20
C PRO A 60 -16.83 -19.89 2.41
N TYR A 61 -17.27 -19.00 3.31
CA TYR A 61 -16.52 -18.70 4.53
C TYR A 61 -16.23 -19.97 5.34
N ASN A 62 -14.97 -20.12 5.73
CA ASN A 62 -14.49 -21.14 6.65
C ASN A 62 -13.58 -20.44 7.68
N ALA A 63 -13.91 -20.59 8.96
CA ALA A 63 -13.16 -19.97 10.05
C ALA A 63 -11.72 -20.51 10.18
N ALA A 64 -11.39 -21.62 9.51
CA ALA A 64 -10.08 -22.25 9.58
C ALA A 64 -9.19 -21.99 8.35
N GLU A 65 -9.66 -21.25 7.34
CA GLU A 65 -8.92 -21.01 6.10
C GLU A 65 -8.73 -19.51 5.84
N ASN A 66 -7.71 -19.15 5.07
CA ASN A 66 -7.58 -17.78 4.57
C ASN A 66 -8.79 -17.39 3.71
N LEU A 67 -9.28 -16.16 3.83
CA LEU A 67 -10.32 -15.68 2.92
C LEU A 67 -9.67 -15.22 1.62
N SER A 68 -10.23 -15.64 0.48
CA SER A 68 -9.71 -15.27 -0.82
C SER A 68 -10.81 -14.63 -1.68
N TYR A 69 -10.48 -13.52 -2.31
CA TYR A 69 -11.35 -12.75 -3.18
C TYR A 69 -10.63 -12.50 -4.50
N ASP A 70 -11.33 -12.56 -5.63
CA ASP A 70 -10.77 -12.25 -6.94
C ASP A 70 -11.48 -11.01 -7.50
N LEU A 71 -10.70 -10.01 -7.92
CA LEU A 71 -11.17 -8.80 -8.58
C LEU A 71 -10.65 -8.77 -10.03
N GLU A 72 -11.55 -8.82 -11.00
CA GLU A 72 -11.19 -8.73 -12.41
C GLU A 72 -10.94 -7.28 -12.83
N LEU A 73 -9.73 -7.01 -13.31
CA LEU A 73 -9.28 -5.69 -13.74
C LEU A 73 -9.44 -5.58 -15.27
N SER A 74 -10.52 -4.94 -15.72
CA SER A 74 -10.85 -4.71 -17.13
C SER A 74 -10.80 -3.26 -17.58
N LYS A 75 -10.96 -2.31 -16.65
CA LYS A 75 -10.93 -0.86 -16.88
C LYS A 75 -9.67 -0.22 -16.28
N PRO A 76 -8.90 0.57 -17.05
CA PRO A 76 -7.83 1.41 -16.53
C PRO A 76 -8.35 2.49 -15.58
N GLY A 77 -7.47 3.04 -14.73
CA GLY A 77 -7.80 4.11 -13.80
C GLY A 77 -7.21 3.90 -12.42
N MET A 78 -7.52 4.83 -11.51
CA MET A 78 -7.18 4.75 -10.09
C MET A 78 -8.44 4.44 -9.29
N TYR A 79 -8.39 3.39 -8.48
CA TYR A 79 -9.52 2.89 -7.69
C TYR A 79 -9.06 2.56 -6.27
N PHE A 80 -9.93 2.62 -5.28
CA PHE A 80 -9.58 2.22 -3.91
C PHE A 80 -10.10 0.84 -3.55
N LEU A 81 -9.43 0.21 -2.59
CA LEU A 81 -9.90 -0.90 -1.77
C LEU A 81 -9.89 -0.47 -0.31
N GLN A 82 -10.96 -0.78 0.41
CA GLN A 82 -11.05 -0.57 1.85
C GLN A 82 -11.71 -1.79 2.49
N PHE A 83 -11.15 -2.28 3.58
CA PHE A 83 -11.62 -3.48 4.27
C PHE A 83 -12.43 -3.07 5.49
N LYS A 84 -13.65 -3.60 5.61
CA LYS A 84 -14.58 -3.25 6.69
C LYS A 84 -15.15 -4.49 7.36
N VAL A 85 -15.09 -4.53 8.69
CA VAL A 85 -15.77 -5.51 9.53
C VAL A 85 -16.44 -4.75 10.67
N SER A 86 -17.78 -4.73 10.68
CA SER A 86 -18.56 -3.96 11.67
C SER A 86 -18.14 -2.48 11.69
N ASP A 87 -17.65 -1.96 12.82
CA ASP A 87 -17.18 -0.58 12.98
C ASP A 87 -15.68 -0.41 12.67
N LEU A 88 -14.94 -1.50 12.41
CA LEU A 88 -13.53 -1.46 12.05
C LEU A 88 -13.38 -1.24 10.54
N GLU A 89 -12.68 -0.19 10.15
CA GLU A 89 -12.35 0.14 8.77
C GLU A 89 -10.83 0.26 8.62
N SER A 90 -10.28 -0.28 7.53
CA SER A 90 -8.89 -0.05 7.16
C SER A 90 -8.71 1.33 6.52
N GLU A 91 -7.47 1.80 6.46
CA GLU A 91 -7.07 2.83 5.50
C GLU A 91 -7.33 2.38 4.05
N LYS A 92 -7.41 3.37 3.14
CA LYS A 92 -7.64 3.10 1.72
C LYS A 92 -6.35 2.71 1.01
N LEU A 93 -6.39 1.57 0.35
CA LEU A 93 -5.35 1.11 -0.55
C LEU A 93 -5.75 1.42 -1.98
N TYR A 94 -4.88 2.06 -2.77
CA TYR A 94 -5.22 2.45 -4.13
C TYR A 94 -4.63 1.50 -5.16
N ILE A 95 -5.38 1.22 -6.21
CA ILE A 95 -5.02 0.39 -7.37
C ILE A 95 -4.94 1.31 -8.57
N LEU A 96 -3.74 1.46 -9.13
CA LEU A 96 -3.51 2.10 -10.41
C LEU A 96 -3.41 1.03 -11.50
N VAL A 97 -4.43 0.98 -12.36
CA VAL A 97 -4.44 0.17 -13.59
C VAL A 97 -4.05 1.07 -14.76
N ASP A 98 -2.88 0.81 -15.35
CA ASP A 98 -2.39 1.60 -16.48
C ASP A 98 -3.30 1.50 -17.72
N PRO A 99 -3.47 2.58 -18.48
CA PRO A 99 -4.17 2.56 -19.75
C PRO A 99 -3.36 1.82 -20.83
N THR A 100 -4.07 1.19 -21.78
CA THR A 100 -3.44 0.72 -23.00
C THR A 100 -3.37 1.85 -24.01
N ILE A 101 -2.22 2.52 -24.09
CA ILE A 101 -2.01 3.62 -25.02
C ILE A 101 -1.90 3.08 -26.44
N THR A 102 -2.56 3.73 -27.38
CA THR A 102 -2.56 3.36 -28.79
C THR A 102 -2.12 4.54 -29.63
N ILE A 103 -1.09 4.33 -30.45
CA ILE A 103 -0.54 5.32 -31.39
C ILE A 103 -0.54 4.67 -32.76
N ASN A 104 -1.26 5.27 -33.72
CA ASN A 104 -1.42 4.75 -35.08
C ASN A 104 -1.87 3.26 -35.08
N ASN A 105 -2.87 2.94 -34.24
CA ASN A 105 -3.39 1.59 -33.99
C ASN A 105 -2.39 0.58 -33.41
N LYS A 106 -1.18 0.99 -33.02
CA LYS A 106 -0.20 0.14 -32.33
C LYS A 106 -0.29 0.39 -30.83
N LYS A 107 -0.32 -0.69 -30.05
CA LYS A 107 -0.27 -0.62 -28.60
C LYS A 107 1.14 -0.25 -28.15
N VAL A 108 1.23 0.78 -27.33
CA VAL A 108 2.48 1.28 -26.75
C VAL A 108 2.39 1.11 -25.23
N PRO A 109 3.29 0.35 -24.59
CA PRO A 109 3.35 0.29 -23.14
C PRO A 109 3.59 1.68 -22.55
N LYS A 110 3.02 2.00 -21.39
CA LYS A 110 3.25 3.33 -20.79
C LYS A 110 4.74 3.62 -20.54
N ASN A 111 5.53 2.61 -20.23
CA ASN A 111 6.96 2.75 -19.98
C ASN A 111 7.78 2.90 -21.27
N ASP A 112 7.15 2.91 -22.45
CA ASP A 112 7.79 3.25 -23.73
C ASP A 112 7.44 4.68 -24.17
N LEU A 113 6.65 5.43 -23.38
CA LEU A 113 6.31 6.80 -23.72
C LEU A 113 7.55 7.69 -23.63
N ARG A 114 7.90 8.29 -24.77
CA ARG A 114 9.00 9.21 -24.95
C ARG A 114 8.41 10.50 -25.49
N ILE A 115 8.40 11.50 -24.64
CA ILE A 115 7.64 12.73 -24.85
C ILE A 115 8.59 13.86 -25.22
N GLN A 116 8.35 14.54 -26.33
CA GLN A 116 9.02 15.80 -26.64
C GLN A 116 8.02 16.94 -26.49
N SER A 117 8.28 17.86 -25.56
CA SER A 117 7.54 19.11 -25.45
C SER A 117 8.01 20.09 -26.52
N ILE A 118 7.05 20.73 -27.19
CA ILE A 118 7.27 21.85 -28.09
C ILE A 118 6.27 22.96 -27.75
N ASN A 119 6.73 24.22 -27.76
CA ASN A 119 5.85 25.37 -27.59
C ASN A 119 5.25 25.74 -28.93
N LEU A 120 3.91 25.70 -29.06
CA LEU A 120 3.25 25.93 -30.33
C LEU A 120 3.49 27.34 -30.90
N VAL A 121 3.67 28.34 -30.03
CA VAL A 121 3.86 29.74 -30.45
C VAL A 121 5.21 30.01 -31.13
N ASP A 122 6.18 29.08 -31.04
CA ASP A 122 7.51 29.24 -31.64
C ASP A 122 7.50 29.03 -33.16
N TYR A 123 6.42 28.48 -33.72
CA TYR A 123 6.34 28.08 -35.12
C TYR A 123 5.49 29.06 -35.94
N LYS A 124 6.11 29.64 -36.98
CA LYS A 124 5.51 30.68 -37.82
C LYS A 124 4.50 30.17 -38.84
N ASP A 125 4.68 28.94 -39.30
CA ASP A 125 3.77 28.30 -40.25
C ASP A 125 3.72 26.78 -40.07
N TYR A 126 2.74 26.15 -40.72
CA TYR A 126 2.46 24.73 -40.59
C TYR A 126 3.59 23.87 -41.17
N SER A 127 4.34 24.37 -42.15
CA SER A 127 5.45 23.63 -42.75
C SER A 127 6.61 23.50 -41.77
N ASN A 128 6.97 24.59 -41.08
CA ASN A 128 8.00 24.55 -40.04
C ASN A 128 7.59 23.64 -38.86
N LEU A 129 6.32 23.67 -38.48
CA LEU A 129 5.80 22.74 -37.47
C LEU A 129 5.92 21.28 -37.93
N LEU A 130 5.55 20.98 -39.17
CA LEU A 130 5.66 19.63 -39.73
C LEU A 130 7.12 19.14 -39.81
N GLU A 131 8.05 20.00 -40.22
CA GLU A 131 9.49 19.70 -40.21
C GLU A 131 9.96 19.33 -38.80
N LYS A 132 9.48 20.07 -37.79
CA LYS A 132 9.80 19.75 -36.41
C LYS A 132 9.21 18.42 -35.96
N ILE A 133 7.94 18.16 -36.26
CA ILE A 133 7.29 16.89 -35.92
C ILE A 133 8.05 15.71 -36.56
N GLU A 134 8.52 15.87 -37.79
CA GLU A 134 9.34 14.88 -38.48
C GLU A 134 10.69 14.67 -37.78
N GLU A 135 11.37 15.74 -37.37
CA GLU A 135 12.62 15.68 -36.59
C GLU A 135 12.42 14.92 -35.26
N VAL A 136 11.34 15.25 -34.53
CA VAL A 136 11.01 14.62 -33.25
C VAL A 136 10.75 13.12 -33.41
N SER A 137 9.98 12.74 -34.44
CA SER A 137 9.74 11.34 -34.79
C SER A 137 11.04 10.61 -35.14
N LYS A 138 11.93 11.22 -35.95
CA LYS A 138 13.25 10.65 -36.30
C LYS A 138 14.17 10.47 -35.09
N ASN A 139 14.06 11.34 -34.09
CA ASN A 139 14.81 11.23 -32.83
C ASN A 139 14.24 10.14 -31.88
N GLY A 140 13.25 9.36 -32.32
CA GLY A 140 12.72 8.21 -31.58
C GLY A 140 11.71 8.59 -30.49
N TYR A 141 11.17 9.80 -30.50
CA TYR A 141 10.02 10.14 -29.65
C TYR A 141 8.72 9.61 -30.25
N ASN A 142 7.80 9.15 -29.41
CA ASN A 142 6.50 8.65 -29.84
C ASN A 142 5.32 9.49 -29.35
N ILE A 143 5.56 10.52 -28.53
CA ILE A 143 4.55 11.52 -28.14
C ILE A 143 5.11 12.93 -28.34
N ILE A 144 4.30 13.83 -28.90
CA ILE A 144 4.55 15.27 -28.86
C ILE A 144 3.65 15.88 -27.80
N HIS A 145 4.25 16.61 -26.87
CA HIS A 145 3.54 17.47 -25.95
C HIS A 145 3.46 18.88 -26.53
N PHE A 146 2.27 19.29 -26.93
CA PHE A 146 2.02 20.67 -27.35
C PHE A 146 1.77 21.50 -26.11
N VAL A 147 2.77 22.29 -25.74
CA VAL A 147 2.66 23.22 -24.62
C VAL A 147 1.82 24.39 -25.09
N THR A 148 0.73 24.65 -24.38
CA THR A 148 -0.16 25.79 -24.65
C THR A 148 -0.08 26.79 -23.50
N ASN A 149 -0.44 28.05 -23.78
CA ASN A 149 -0.66 29.06 -22.75
C ASN A 149 -2.16 29.38 -22.65
N ALA A 150 -2.54 30.24 -21.69
CA ALA A 150 -3.94 30.61 -21.49
C ALA A 150 -4.57 31.37 -22.69
N GLU A 151 -3.74 31.88 -23.59
CA GLU A 151 -4.12 32.61 -24.81
C GLU A 151 -4.29 31.70 -26.03
N THR A 152 -3.80 30.46 -25.98
CA THR A 152 -3.77 29.55 -27.13
C THR A 152 -4.22 28.14 -26.74
N ASP A 153 -5.51 27.82 -26.85
CA ASP A 153 -5.96 26.43 -26.78
C ASP A 153 -5.62 25.71 -28.10
N ILE A 154 -5.21 24.43 -28.06
CA ILE A 154 -4.93 23.66 -29.29
C ILE A 154 -6.18 23.52 -30.19
N SER A 155 -7.37 23.56 -29.60
CA SER A 155 -8.64 23.55 -30.33
C SER A 155 -8.91 24.85 -31.10
N ASP A 156 -8.33 25.96 -30.63
CA ASP A 156 -8.41 27.29 -31.24
C ASP A 156 -7.10 27.70 -31.95
N PHE A 157 -6.09 26.82 -31.95
CA PHE A 157 -4.82 27.07 -32.62
C PHE A 157 -4.99 26.99 -34.14
N GLU A 158 -5.08 28.18 -34.73
CA GLU A 158 -5.16 28.43 -36.15
C GLU A 158 -3.78 28.80 -36.70
N VAL A 159 -3.24 27.96 -37.57
CA VAL A 159 -1.99 28.27 -38.27
C VAL A 159 -2.35 29.09 -39.51
N GLU A 160 -2.42 30.40 -39.35
CA GLU A 160 -2.14 31.31 -40.44
C GLU A 160 -0.66 31.12 -40.86
N GLN A 161 -0.27 31.49 -42.07
CA GLN A 161 1.17 31.58 -42.41
C GLN A 161 1.87 32.76 -41.67
N THR A 162 1.46 33.13 -40.45
CA THR A 162 1.60 34.51 -39.96
C THR A 162 2.76 34.82 -39.03
N ILE A 163 3.55 35.77 -39.56
CA ILE A 163 3.91 37.07 -39.01
C ILE A 163 3.11 37.50 -37.74
N PRO A 164 3.78 37.99 -36.67
CA PRO A 164 3.15 38.41 -35.42
C PRO A 164 2.06 39.49 -35.56
N ALA A 165 1.08 39.43 -34.65
CA ALA A 165 -0.13 40.26 -34.54
C ALA A 165 0.08 41.76 -34.21
N SER A 166 1.07 42.43 -34.80
CA SER A 166 1.21 43.91 -34.72
C SER A 166 0.94 44.64 -36.04
N LYS A 167 0.63 43.93 -37.15
CA LYS A 167 0.28 44.54 -38.44
C LYS A 167 -0.79 43.73 -39.18
N LYS A 168 -2.06 43.89 -38.80
CA LYS A 168 -3.20 43.40 -39.60
C LYS A 168 -3.39 44.30 -40.82
N GLU A 169 -2.87 43.90 -41.98
CA GLU A 169 -3.52 44.15 -43.26
C GLU A 169 -4.17 42.84 -43.73
N LYS A 170 -5.46 42.92 -44.07
CA LYS A 170 -6.28 41.81 -44.56
C LYS A 170 -5.70 41.29 -45.88
N SER A 171 -4.89 40.24 -45.82
CA SER A 171 -4.57 39.42 -46.98
C SER A 171 -5.30 38.08 -46.89
N SER A 172 -5.94 37.67 -47.98
CA SER A 172 -6.69 36.43 -48.09
C SER A 172 -5.74 35.23 -48.10
N THR A 173 -5.40 34.71 -46.92
CA THR A 173 -4.64 33.47 -46.75
C THR A 173 -5.51 32.43 -46.05
N LYS A 174 -5.44 31.17 -46.50
CA LYS A 174 -6.22 30.06 -45.94
C LYS A 174 -5.66 29.68 -44.58
N THR A 175 -6.43 29.91 -43.53
CA THR A 175 -6.16 29.45 -42.17
C THR A 175 -6.60 27.99 -41.99
N PHE A 176 -5.88 27.20 -41.19
CA PHE A 176 -6.25 25.81 -40.87
C PHE A 176 -6.14 25.53 -39.36
N LYS A 177 -7.07 24.72 -38.83
CA LYS A 177 -7.09 24.31 -37.43
C LYS A 177 -6.20 23.08 -37.20
N LEU A 178 -5.20 23.18 -36.32
CA LEU A 178 -4.23 22.11 -36.09
C LEU A 178 -4.90 20.80 -35.64
N ILE A 179 -5.92 20.89 -34.78
CA ILE A 179 -6.70 19.75 -34.27
C ILE A 179 -7.23 18.83 -35.38
N GLU A 180 -7.66 19.38 -36.52
CA GLU A 180 -8.20 18.62 -37.65
C GLU A 180 -7.12 17.82 -38.39
N LYS A 181 -5.85 18.23 -38.27
CA LYS A 181 -4.70 17.61 -38.94
C LYS A 181 -3.97 16.59 -38.10
N LEU A 182 -4.16 16.59 -36.78
CA LEU A 182 -3.50 15.64 -35.88
C LEU A 182 -3.72 14.16 -36.27
N PRO A 183 -4.91 13.70 -36.70
CA PRO A 183 -5.09 12.31 -37.16
C PRO A 183 -4.22 11.96 -38.39
N GLU A 184 -4.04 12.90 -39.32
CA GLU A 184 -3.17 12.71 -40.49
C GLU A 184 -1.69 12.67 -40.07
N ILE A 185 -1.31 13.53 -39.13
CA ILE A 185 0.04 13.62 -38.55
C ILE A 185 0.39 12.34 -37.80
N GLU A 186 -0.50 11.85 -36.93
CA GLU A 186 -0.30 10.60 -36.18
C GLU A 186 -0.04 9.43 -37.13
N LYS A 187 -0.83 9.33 -38.19
CA LYS A 187 -0.67 8.27 -39.20
C LYS A 187 0.63 8.40 -39.99
N LYS A 188 1.02 9.63 -40.37
CA LYS A 188 2.20 9.90 -41.20
C LYS A 188 3.51 9.70 -40.43
N TYR A 189 3.57 10.15 -39.18
CA TYR A 189 4.81 10.17 -38.39
C TYR A 189 4.84 9.15 -37.25
N ASN A 190 3.77 8.36 -37.09
CA ASN A 190 3.63 7.35 -36.04
C ASN A 190 3.88 7.92 -34.64
N ILE A 191 3.28 9.10 -34.37
CA ILE A 191 3.47 9.88 -33.15
C ILE A 191 2.13 10.28 -32.57
N GLY A 192 1.94 10.09 -31.27
CA GLY A 192 0.75 10.51 -30.54
C GLY A 192 0.92 11.89 -29.90
N PHE A 193 -0.09 12.31 -29.15
CA PHE A 193 -0.17 13.67 -28.63
C PHE A 193 -0.48 13.72 -27.13
N MET A 194 0.21 14.64 -26.46
CA MET A 194 -0.05 15.10 -25.12
C MET A 194 -0.45 16.57 -25.19
N ASN A 195 -1.54 16.94 -24.51
CA ASN A 195 -2.06 18.30 -24.57
C ASN A 195 -2.43 18.81 -23.18
N ASP A 196 -2.21 20.11 -22.99
CA ASP A 196 -2.53 20.84 -21.77
C ASP A 196 -4.03 21.19 -21.72
N ILE A 197 -4.60 21.13 -20.51
CA ILE A 197 -5.90 21.72 -20.18
C ILE A 197 -5.67 22.70 -19.03
N HIS A 198 -5.86 23.99 -19.30
CA HIS A 198 -5.70 25.06 -18.31
C HIS A 198 -6.95 25.17 -17.47
N LEU A 199 -6.83 24.88 -16.17
CA LEU A 199 -8.01 24.76 -15.31
C LEU A 199 -8.52 26.11 -14.79
N ASN A 200 -7.62 27.04 -14.47
CA ASN A 200 -7.96 28.20 -13.62
C ASN A 200 -7.75 29.55 -14.28
N LYS A 201 -7.43 29.57 -15.58
CA LYS A 201 -7.05 30.79 -16.28
C LYS A 201 -7.48 30.76 -17.74
N LEU A 202 -7.80 31.94 -18.26
CA LEU A 202 -8.16 32.18 -19.65
C LEU A 202 -7.57 33.49 -20.12
N SER A 203 -7.39 33.62 -21.42
CA SER A 203 -7.06 34.88 -22.07
C SER A 203 -8.08 35.98 -21.76
N ASP A 204 -7.61 37.23 -21.67
CA ASP A 204 -8.46 38.38 -21.42
C ASP A 204 -9.25 38.86 -22.64
N ASP A 205 -8.98 38.33 -23.84
CA ASP A 205 -9.63 38.69 -25.11
C ASP A 205 -10.82 37.79 -25.47
N ILE A 206 -11.16 36.79 -24.63
CA ILE A 206 -12.25 35.86 -24.88
C ILE A 206 -13.62 36.50 -24.57
N ASP A 207 -14.43 36.70 -25.61
CA ASP A 207 -15.76 37.33 -25.51
C ASP A 207 -16.74 36.58 -24.59
N TRP A 208 -16.61 35.25 -24.46
CA TRP A 208 -17.48 34.43 -23.60
C TRP A 208 -17.50 34.95 -22.15
N ILE A 209 -16.37 35.43 -21.65
CA ILE A 209 -16.24 35.92 -20.28
C ILE A 209 -17.03 37.22 -20.04
N LEU A 210 -17.28 38.01 -21.10
CA LEU A 210 -18.07 39.24 -21.05
C LEU A 210 -19.57 38.97 -20.83
N SER A 211 -20.01 37.73 -21.04
CA SER A 211 -21.39 37.30 -20.74
C SER A 211 -21.55 36.64 -19.36
N HIS A 212 -20.43 36.40 -18.65
CA HIS A 212 -20.39 35.61 -17.42
C HIS A 212 -19.50 36.26 -16.33
N PRO A 213 -19.89 37.42 -15.76
CA PRO A 213 -19.13 38.11 -14.71
C PRO A 213 -18.86 37.26 -13.47
N GLU A 214 -19.74 36.30 -13.16
CA GLU A 214 -19.61 35.42 -12.01
C GLU A 214 -18.40 34.48 -12.08
N LEU A 215 -17.83 34.29 -13.29
CA LEU A 215 -16.71 33.39 -13.56
C LEU A 215 -15.34 34.04 -13.39
N THR A 216 -15.29 35.35 -13.21
CA THR A 216 -14.04 36.08 -12.97
C THR A 216 -13.99 36.61 -11.55
N ILE A 217 -12.81 37.07 -11.14
CA ILE A 217 -12.66 37.78 -9.86
C ILE A 217 -12.81 39.27 -10.13
N ASN A 218 -13.92 39.83 -9.68
CA ASN A 218 -14.28 41.24 -9.85
C ASN A 218 -15.12 41.74 -8.66
N GLU A 219 -15.53 43.00 -8.68
CA GLU A 219 -16.25 43.65 -7.59
C GLU A 219 -17.66 43.12 -7.33
N ILE A 220 -18.25 42.41 -8.30
CA ILE A 220 -19.56 41.76 -8.21
C ILE A 220 -19.40 40.39 -7.59
N SER A 221 -18.54 39.55 -8.18
CA SER A 221 -18.34 38.17 -7.73
C SER A 221 -17.59 38.13 -6.40
N ALA A 222 -16.55 38.96 -6.23
CA ALA A 222 -15.63 39.00 -5.08
C ALA A 222 -15.60 40.41 -4.45
N PRO A 223 -16.61 40.80 -3.64
CA PRO A 223 -16.69 42.15 -3.07
C PRO A 223 -15.46 42.59 -2.26
N TRP A 224 -14.68 41.64 -1.72
CA TRP A 224 -13.46 41.91 -0.97
C TRP A 224 -12.33 42.51 -1.84
N ILE A 225 -12.38 42.36 -3.17
CA ILE A 225 -11.35 42.89 -4.08
C ILE A 225 -11.45 44.41 -4.29
N LYS A 226 -12.57 45.04 -3.93
CA LYS A 226 -12.81 46.48 -4.18
C LYS A 226 -11.69 47.38 -3.69
N LYS A 227 -11.13 47.10 -2.50
CA LYS A 227 -10.01 47.86 -1.94
C LYS A 227 -8.70 47.65 -2.72
N ALA A 228 -8.48 46.45 -3.26
CA ALA A 228 -7.32 46.15 -4.09
C ALA A 228 -7.41 46.84 -5.46
N VAL A 229 -8.61 46.95 -6.01
CA VAL A 229 -8.88 47.69 -7.25
C VAL A 229 -8.60 49.19 -7.06
N GLU A 230 -9.14 49.80 -6.01
CA GLU A 230 -8.86 51.22 -5.70
C GLU A 230 -7.36 51.46 -5.52
N LEU A 231 -6.68 50.58 -4.76
CA LEU A 231 -5.23 50.66 -4.59
C LEU A 231 -4.47 50.52 -5.91
N ASP A 232 -4.87 49.59 -6.79
CA ASP A 232 -4.23 49.39 -8.10
C ASP A 232 -4.36 50.64 -8.97
N ASP A 233 -5.51 51.32 -8.96
CA ASP A 233 -5.70 52.61 -9.65
C ASP A 233 -4.82 53.72 -9.08
N ILE A 234 -4.74 53.82 -7.75
CA ILE A 234 -3.88 54.80 -7.06
C ILE A 234 -2.42 54.57 -7.43
N LEU A 235 -1.92 53.34 -7.29
CA LEU A 235 -0.54 53.00 -7.61
C LEU A 235 -0.22 53.17 -9.10
N TYR A 236 -1.16 52.82 -9.98
CA TYR A 236 -1.00 53.05 -11.40
C TYR A 236 -0.93 54.54 -11.75
N ALA A 237 -1.72 55.40 -11.09
CA ALA A 237 -1.60 56.84 -11.23
C ALA A 237 -0.23 57.35 -10.75
N ILE A 238 0.22 56.89 -9.57
CA ILE A 238 1.52 57.23 -8.97
C ILE A 238 2.69 56.78 -9.86
N SER A 239 2.54 55.69 -10.61
CA SER A 239 3.61 55.12 -11.45
C SER A 239 4.15 56.10 -12.50
N SER A 240 3.36 57.11 -12.89
CA SER A 240 3.80 58.17 -13.82
C SER A 240 4.92 59.05 -13.26
N ASP A 241 5.08 59.08 -11.93
CA ASP A 241 6.11 59.84 -11.23
C ASP A 241 7.38 59.01 -10.94
N ILE A 242 7.40 57.73 -11.33
CA ILE A 242 8.54 56.83 -11.16
C ILE A 242 9.40 56.85 -12.43
N ASP A 243 10.58 57.48 -12.35
CA ASP A 243 11.59 57.38 -13.41
C ASP A 243 12.37 56.06 -13.30
N ARG A 244 12.91 55.57 -14.42
CA ARG A 244 13.73 54.34 -14.50
C ARG A 244 14.93 54.36 -13.56
N SER A 245 15.50 55.54 -13.29
CA SER A 245 16.63 55.68 -12.36
C SER A 245 16.28 55.29 -10.92
N LEU A 246 15.03 55.50 -10.48
CA LEU A 246 14.55 55.15 -9.14
C LEU A 246 14.38 53.64 -8.95
N ILE A 247 14.05 52.91 -10.01
CA ILE A 247 13.80 51.45 -9.99
C ILE A 247 15.03 50.66 -9.49
N HIS A 248 16.24 51.19 -9.67
CA HIS A 248 17.46 50.56 -9.18
C HIS A 248 17.66 50.69 -7.66
N ASP A 249 16.95 51.61 -6.98
CA ASP A 249 16.98 51.80 -5.53
C ASP A 249 15.61 51.48 -4.91
N VAL A 250 15.50 50.28 -4.34
CA VAL A 250 14.30 49.77 -3.68
C VAL A 250 13.85 50.71 -2.55
N ASN A 251 14.77 51.27 -1.78
CA ASN A 251 14.42 52.13 -0.64
C ASN A 251 13.92 53.50 -1.10
N ALA A 252 14.57 54.10 -2.09
CA ALA A 252 14.12 55.37 -2.67
C ALA A 252 12.73 55.23 -3.32
N THR A 253 12.51 54.15 -4.08
CA THR A 253 11.20 53.84 -4.69
C THR A 253 10.14 53.62 -3.63
N LYS A 254 10.42 52.80 -2.60
CA LYS A 254 9.50 52.56 -1.47
C LYS A 254 9.09 53.88 -0.80
N ASN A 255 10.05 54.76 -0.49
CA ASN A 255 9.76 56.01 0.22
C ASN A 255 8.91 56.98 -0.62
N LEU A 256 9.14 57.05 -1.93
CA LEU A 256 8.31 57.84 -2.86
C LEU A 256 6.87 57.31 -2.89
N LEU A 257 6.72 55.99 -3.06
CA LEU A 257 5.43 55.32 -3.06
C LEU A 257 4.68 55.55 -1.75
N LEU A 258 5.36 55.39 -0.61
CA LEU A 258 4.78 55.54 0.73
C LEU A 258 4.25 56.96 0.94
N GLY A 259 5.03 57.99 0.60
CA GLY A 259 4.62 59.38 0.75
C GLY A 259 3.35 59.72 -0.06
N LYS A 260 3.25 59.21 -1.29
CA LYS A 260 2.07 59.43 -2.16
C LYS A 260 0.87 58.57 -1.74
N LEU A 261 1.09 57.32 -1.35
CA LEU A 261 0.03 56.41 -0.93
C LEU A 261 -0.62 56.87 0.38
N MET A 262 0.18 57.36 1.34
CA MET A 262 -0.32 57.92 2.60
C MET A 262 -1.18 59.18 2.42
N ALA A 263 -1.00 59.91 1.30
CA ALA A 263 -1.78 61.09 0.94
C ALA A 263 -3.00 60.77 0.05
N SER A 264 -3.25 59.51 -0.28
CA SER A 264 -4.33 59.10 -1.18
C SER A 264 -5.69 58.98 -0.50
N SER A 265 -6.75 58.81 -1.30
CA SER A 265 -8.12 58.54 -0.83
C SER A 265 -8.24 57.27 0.02
N LEU A 266 -7.30 56.33 -0.13
CA LEU A 266 -7.32 55.05 0.58
C LEU A 266 -7.35 55.22 2.10
N LYS A 267 -6.72 56.29 2.62
CA LYS A 267 -6.71 56.63 4.05
C LYS A 267 -8.13 56.73 4.64
N ASN A 268 -9.10 57.19 3.86
CA ASN A 268 -10.49 57.39 4.28
C ASN A 268 -11.21 56.07 4.64
N HIS A 269 -10.68 54.92 4.22
CA HIS A 269 -11.20 53.60 4.61
C HIS A 269 -10.68 53.10 5.97
N TYR A 270 -9.63 53.74 6.51
CA TYR A 270 -8.91 53.26 7.68
C TYR A 270 -9.02 54.21 8.87
N VAL A 271 -9.14 55.52 8.63
CA VAL A 271 -9.23 56.55 9.68
C VAL A 271 -10.62 57.19 9.71
N ILE A 272 -10.97 57.78 10.86
CA ILE A 272 -12.16 58.61 10.99
C ILE A 272 -11.91 59.93 10.25
N ASP A 273 -12.83 60.31 9.38
CA ASP A 273 -12.79 61.57 8.64
C ASP A 273 -13.01 62.75 9.59
N THR A 274 -11.91 63.32 10.06
CA THR A 274 -11.90 64.42 11.02
C THR A 274 -12.67 65.64 10.52
N ASP A 275 -12.53 65.99 9.24
CA ASP A 275 -13.14 67.19 8.66
C ASP A 275 -14.65 67.04 8.57
N ASN A 276 -15.12 65.87 8.11
CA ASN A 276 -16.55 65.57 8.05
C ASN A 276 -17.20 65.49 9.44
N VAL A 277 -16.50 64.94 10.43
CA VAL A 277 -17.00 64.90 11.82
C VAL A 277 -17.13 66.31 12.39
N LEU A 278 -16.12 67.16 12.19
CA LEU A 278 -16.17 68.56 12.63
C LEU A 278 -17.28 69.35 11.93
N GLU A 279 -17.47 69.14 10.63
CA GLU A 279 -18.54 69.79 9.87
C GLU A 279 -19.92 69.38 10.41
N GLN A 280 -20.14 68.07 10.60
CA GLN A 280 -21.39 67.55 11.16
C GLN A 280 -21.64 68.04 12.60
N TYR A 281 -20.61 68.10 13.42
CA TYR A 281 -20.68 68.63 14.78
C TYR A 281 -21.02 70.13 14.78
N SER A 282 -20.38 70.91 13.91
CA SER A 282 -20.59 72.36 13.79
C SER A 282 -21.99 72.73 13.28
N LEU A 283 -22.61 71.86 12.47
CA LEU A 283 -23.95 72.06 11.91
C LEU A 283 -25.07 71.44 12.77
N TYR A 284 -24.74 70.81 13.90
CA TYR A 284 -25.70 70.07 14.70
C TYR A 284 -26.64 70.98 15.52
N ASP A 285 -27.96 70.83 15.36
CA ASP A 285 -28.94 71.54 16.19
C ASP A 285 -29.15 70.82 17.52
N ILE A 286 -28.58 71.37 18.59
CA ILE A 286 -28.61 70.80 19.95
C ILE A 286 -30.03 70.52 20.48
N LYS A 287 -31.06 71.17 19.92
CA LYS A 287 -32.47 70.89 20.28
C LYS A 287 -32.91 69.48 19.87
N LYS A 288 -32.27 68.92 18.84
CA LYS A 288 -32.53 67.58 18.30
C LYS A 288 -31.89 66.46 19.11
N LEU A 289 -31.03 66.79 20.09
CA LEU A 289 -30.37 65.78 20.92
C LEU A 289 -31.40 64.89 21.64
N PRO A 290 -31.25 63.55 21.60
CA PRO A 290 -32.12 62.60 22.31
C PRO A 290 -32.26 62.92 23.80
N LYS A 291 -33.47 62.75 24.37
CA LYS A 291 -33.79 63.18 25.76
C LYS A 291 -32.95 62.48 26.84
N ASP A 292 -32.54 61.25 26.55
CA ASP A 292 -31.71 60.38 27.36
C ASP A 292 -30.23 60.79 27.40
N LEU A 293 -29.75 61.52 26.39
CA LEU A 293 -28.37 62.04 26.31
C LEU A 293 -28.22 63.48 26.85
N LYS A 294 -29.33 64.22 26.99
CA LYS A 294 -29.35 65.59 27.56
C LYS A 294 -28.72 65.75 28.96
N PRO A 295 -28.73 64.76 29.88
CA PRO A 295 -28.06 64.90 31.17
C PRO A 295 -26.53 65.09 31.11
N ASN A 296 -25.89 64.80 29.97
CA ASN A 296 -24.43 64.86 29.81
C ASN A 296 -23.90 66.20 29.25
N LEU A 297 -24.78 67.07 28.74
CA LEU A 297 -24.53 68.26 27.88
C LEU A 297 -23.58 69.36 28.42
N LYS A 298 -22.97 69.21 29.60
CA LYS A 298 -22.09 70.21 30.23
C LYS A 298 -20.87 69.61 30.92
N LYS A 299 -20.57 68.33 30.67
CA LYS A 299 -19.55 67.59 31.43
C LYS A 299 -18.23 67.36 30.69
N TYR A 300 -17.96 67.98 29.53
CA TYR A 300 -16.73 67.69 28.77
C TYR A 300 -15.43 67.94 29.57
N GLU A 301 -15.43 68.93 30.47
CA GLU A 301 -14.32 69.24 31.38
C GLU A 301 -14.11 68.15 32.45
N ASP A 302 -15.19 67.47 32.84
CA ASP A 302 -15.21 66.38 33.82
C ASP A 302 -15.13 64.99 33.17
N ALA A 303 -15.25 64.91 31.84
CA ALA A 303 -15.25 63.66 31.08
C ALA A 303 -13.82 63.16 30.86
N THR A 304 -13.59 61.91 31.23
CA THR A 304 -12.34 61.21 30.96
C THR A 304 -12.13 61.05 29.45
N PHE A 305 -10.87 60.88 29.01
CA PHE A 305 -10.58 60.59 27.61
C PHE A 305 -11.36 59.37 27.10
N LYS A 306 -11.58 58.36 27.94
CA LYS A 306 -12.36 57.17 27.59
C LYS A 306 -13.81 57.51 27.25
N GLU A 307 -14.46 58.36 28.05
CA GLU A 307 -15.83 58.81 27.80
C GLU A 307 -15.92 59.69 26.54
N LYS A 308 -14.88 60.48 26.24
CA LYS A 308 -14.78 61.24 24.98
C LYS A 308 -14.57 60.32 23.77
N ALA A 309 -13.74 59.29 23.92
CA ALA A 309 -13.43 58.32 22.88
C ALA A 309 -14.59 57.35 22.57
N ASP A 310 -15.49 57.10 23.53
CA ASP A 310 -16.67 56.23 23.35
C ASP A 310 -17.64 56.74 22.26
N ALA A 311 -17.53 58.01 21.87
CA ALA A 311 -18.22 58.61 20.72
C ALA A 311 -17.79 58.02 19.37
N PHE A 312 -16.67 57.29 19.35
CA PHE A 312 -16.03 56.79 18.15
C PHE A 312 -15.92 55.27 18.22
N LYS A 313 -16.84 54.56 17.55
CA LYS A 313 -16.89 53.09 17.51
C LYS A 313 -16.83 52.61 16.07
N ASP A 314 -16.06 51.54 15.84
CA ASP A 314 -15.88 50.91 14.52
C ASP A 314 -15.52 51.91 13.40
N ARG A 315 -14.66 52.90 13.72
CA ARG A 315 -14.22 53.98 12.80
C ARG A 315 -15.36 54.90 12.33
N LYS A 316 -16.44 54.99 13.09
CA LYS A 316 -17.55 55.92 12.88
C LYS A 316 -17.73 56.83 14.09
N ALA A 317 -18.13 58.06 13.82
CA ALA A 317 -18.48 59.05 14.83
C ALA A 317 -19.99 59.02 15.08
N ASP A 318 -20.38 58.96 16.36
CA ASP A 318 -21.74 59.19 16.81
C ASP A 318 -21.90 60.67 17.17
N ILE A 319 -22.42 61.47 16.24
CA ILE A 319 -22.54 62.92 16.40
C ILE A 319 -23.45 63.28 17.59
N ASP A 320 -24.51 62.51 17.84
CA ASP A 320 -25.40 62.73 18.99
C ASP A 320 -24.62 62.53 20.29
N TYR A 321 -23.79 61.49 20.36
CA TYR A 321 -22.95 61.24 21.53
C TYR A 321 -21.85 62.31 21.69
N ILE A 322 -21.21 62.74 20.60
CA ILE A 322 -20.24 63.84 20.60
C ILE A 322 -20.88 65.09 21.21
N VAL A 323 -22.05 65.51 20.72
CA VAL A 323 -22.78 66.68 21.24
C VAL A 323 -23.20 66.49 22.71
N SER A 324 -23.53 65.26 23.11
CA SER A 324 -23.85 64.96 24.51
C SER A 324 -22.65 65.10 25.46
N VAL A 325 -21.43 64.82 24.99
CA VAL A 325 -20.21 64.85 25.81
C VAL A 325 -19.54 66.22 25.73
N PHE A 326 -19.38 66.78 24.53
CA PHE A 326 -18.63 68.00 24.24
C PHE A 326 -19.49 69.28 24.32
N GLY A 327 -20.81 69.19 24.13
CA GLY A 327 -21.73 70.33 24.19
C GLY A 327 -22.03 70.95 22.82
N GLU A 328 -22.38 72.24 22.81
CA GLU A 328 -22.62 73.01 21.57
C GLU A 328 -21.29 73.37 20.92
N ALA A 329 -21.22 73.32 19.59
CA ALA A 329 -19.98 73.56 18.86
C ALA A 329 -19.52 75.03 18.98
N ASP A 330 -18.31 75.21 19.52
CA ASP A 330 -17.59 76.48 19.62
C ASP A 330 -16.09 76.27 19.40
N GLU A 331 -15.29 77.34 19.46
CA GLU A 331 -13.84 77.28 19.22
C GLU A 331 -13.11 76.35 20.21
N THR A 332 -13.57 76.29 21.46
CA THR A 332 -12.94 75.52 22.54
C THR A 332 -13.25 74.04 22.41
N THR A 333 -14.53 73.71 22.22
CA THR A 333 -15.03 72.35 22.06
C THR A 333 -14.58 71.72 20.74
N ASN A 334 -14.47 72.51 19.65
CA ASN A 334 -13.86 72.05 18.41
C ASN A 334 -12.38 71.70 18.58
N SER A 335 -11.63 72.50 19.35
CA SER A 335 -10.21 72.22 19.63
C SER A 335 -10.04 70.95 20.46
N GLU A 336 -10.88 70.73 21.47
CA GLU A 336 -10.86 69.53 22.31
C GLU A 336 -11.33 68.27 21.55
N LEU A 337 -12.34 68.40 20.69
CA LEU A 337 -12.79 67.34 19.81
C LEU A 337 -11.69 66.96 18.80
N MET A 338 -10.94 67.93 18.29
CA MET A 338 -9.78 67.69 17.42
C MET A 338 -8.66 66.92 18.11
N ILE A 339 -8.32 67.26 19.35
CA ILE A 339 -7.33 66.52 20.15
C ILE A 339 -7.81 65.08 20.35
N THR A 340 -9.08 64.91 20.73
CA THR A 340 -9.68 63.58 20.92
C THR A 340 -9.66 62.76 19.63
N LEU A 341 -10.09 63.35 18.51
CA LEU A 341 -10.05 62.72 17.19
C LEU A 341 -8.63 62.34 16.77
N SER A 342 -7.63 63.20 17.03
CA SER A 342 -6.23 62.90 16.73
C SER A 342 -5.70 61.70 17.52
N GLU A 343 -6.02 61.60 18.82
CA GLU A 343 -5.60 60.48 19.66
C GLU A 343 -6.34 59.19 19.33
N VAL A 344 -7.65 59.26 19.04
CA VAL A 344 -8.47 58.11 18.60
C VAL A 344 -8.02 57.60 17.23
N ASN A 345 -7.65 58.51 16.30
CA ASN A 345 -7.16 58.12 14.98
C ASN A 345 -5.73 57.59 14.99
N LYS A 346 -4.91 57.93 16.00
CA LYS A 346 -3.50 57.49 16.08
C LYS A 346 -3.29 55.98 15.84
N PRO A 347 -3.94 55.05 16.57
CA PRO A 347 -3.77 53.62 16.31
C PRO A 347 -4.25 53.19 14.92
N TYR A 348 -5.25 53.88 14.34
CA TYR A 348 -5.71 53.60 12.98
C TYR A 348 -4.74 54.10 11.92
N ILE A 349 -4.11 55.26 12.15
CA ILE A 349 -3.06 55.81 11.29
C ILE A 349 -1.81 54.93 11.35
N ASP A 350 -1.39 54.49 12.54
CA ASP A 350 -0.24 53.60 12.72
C ASP A 350 -0.47 52.28 11.95
N ALA A 351 -1.63 51.65 12.14
CA ALA A 351 -2.00 50.43 11.40
C ALA A 351 -2.10 50.64 9.88
N PHE A 352 -2.62 51.78 9.42
CA PHE A 352 -2.65 52.13 8.00
C PHE A 352 -1.24 52.35 7.42
N THR A 353 -0.35 52.94 8.23
CA THR A 353 1.05 53.17 7.84
C THR A 353 1.77 51.83 7.64
N GLU A 354 1.62 50.89 8.57
CA GLU A 354 2.20 49.53 8.45
C GLU A 354 1.74 48.83 7.16
N ILE A 355 0.45 48.92 6.84
CA ILE A 355 -0.12 48.36 5.61
C ILE A 355 0.49 49.02 4.36
N CYS A 356 0.56 50.35 4.34
CA CYS A 356 1.16 51.09 3.24
C CYS A 356 2.64 50.77 3.07
N GLU A 357 3.39 50.61 4.17
CA GLU A 357 4.80 50.21 4.13
C GLU A 357 5.00 48.83 3.51
N GLU A 358 4.14 47.86 3.84
CA GLU A 358 4.16 46.52 3.24
C GLU A 358 3.86 46.58 1.74
N ILE A 359 2.79 47.28 1.35
CA ILE A 359 2.39 47.45 -0.06
C ILE A 359 3.52 48.09 -0.87
N CYS A 360 4.08 49.20 -0.38
CA CYS A 360 5.12 49.95 -1.08
C CYS A 360 6.43 49.16 -1.15
N LYS A 361 6.73 48.35 -0.13
CA LYS A 361 7.89 47.44 -0.15
C LYS A 361 7.73 46.40 -1.26
N ASN A 362 6.61 45.68 -1.29
CA ASN A 362 6.36 44.63 -2.28
C ASN A 362 6.37 45.19 -3.70
N GLU A 363 5.77 46.37 -3.92
CA GLU A 363 5.79 47.04 -5.22
C GLU A 363 7.19 47.47 -5.64
N ALA A 364 7.98 48.05 -4.73
CA ALA A 364 9.35 48.46 -5.02
C ALA A 364 10.26 47.26 -5.34
N GLU A 365 10.13 46.15 -4.62
CA GLU A 365 10.85 44.89 -4.88
C GLU A 365 10.44 44.28 -6.23
N PHE A 366 9.15 44.34 -6.57
CA PHE A 366 8.67 43.89 -7.88
C PHE A 366 9.28 44.73 -9.03
N LEU A 367 9.19 46.06 -8.96
CA LEU A 367 9.75 46.94 -9.99
C LEU A 367 11.27 46.74 -10.14
N HIS A 368 11.98 46.58 -9.02
CA HIS A 368 13.42 46.34 -9.03
C HIS A 368 13.81 45.03 -9.71
N SER A 369 13.04 43.96 -9.49
CA SER A 369 13.24 42.67 -10.16
C SER A 369 12.83 42.69 -11.64
N HIS A 370 11.94 43.60 -12.04
CA HIS A 370 11.42 43.75 -13.39
C HIS A 370 11.78 45.10 -14.00
N GLN A 371 13.07 45.37 -14.17
CA GLN A 371 13.62 46.68 -14.58
C GLN A 371 13.07 47.24 -15.91
N ASN A 372 12.43 46.42 -16.73
CA ASN A 372 11.78 46.84 -17.98
C ASN A 372 10.35 47.41 -17.77
N VAL A 373 9.83 47.32 -16.54
CA VAL A 373 8.46 47.67 -16.18
C VAL A 373 8.51 48.85 -15.21
N THR A 374 7.90 49.98 -15.59
CA THR A 374 7.78 51.18 -14.73
C THR A 374 6.39 51.31 -14.09
N LYS A 375 5.44 50.50 -14.55
CA LYS A 375 4.04 50.49 -14.11
C LYS A 375 3.46 49.09 -14.29
N ARG A 376 2.59 48.66 -13.38
CA ARG A 376 1.97 47.34 -13.42
C ARG A 376 0.51 47.41 -13.01
N ARG A 377 -0.34 46.64 -13.69
CA ARG A 377 -1.74 46.43 -13.33
C ARG A 377 -1.97 45.03 -12.76
N LEU A 378 -2.79 44.92 -11.72
CA LEU A 378 -3.32 43.63 -11.27
C LEU A 378 -4.71 43.32 -11.84
N PHE A 379 -5.38 44.35 -12.36
CA PHE A 379 -6.73 44.24 -12.90
C PHE A 379 -6.81 44.84 -14.30
N THR A 380 -7.70 44.27 -15.12
CA THR A 380 -8.10 44.81 -16.43
C THR A 380 -9.53 45.30 -16.37
N GLN A 381 -9.81 46.42 -17.04
CA GLN A 381 -11.17 46.97 -17.12
C GLN A 381 -11.92 46.30 -18.27
N LYS A 382 -13.11 45.76 -17.98
CA LYS A 382 -13.99 45.15 -18.98
C LYS A 382 -15.42 45.65 -18.79
N GLU A 383 -16.12 45.87 -19.90
CA GLU A 383 -17.55 46.14 -19.88
C GLU A 383 -18.29 44.80 -19.90
N ILE A 384 -18.88 44.42 -18.76
CA ILE A 384 -19.60 43.15 -18.59
C ILE A 384 -21.06 43.48 -18.29
N CYS A 385 -21.98 42.96 -19.10
CA CYS A 385 -23.42 43.22 -18.99
C CYS A 385 -23.79 44.73 -18.91
N GLY A 386 -23.04 45.60 -19.60
CA GLY A 386 -23.25 47.06 -19.60
C GLY A 386 -22.76 47.78 -18.34
N GLN A 387 -21.97 47.11 -17.48
CA GLN A 387 -21.28 47.69 -16.34
C GLN A 387 -19.77 47.55 -16.51
N LEU A 388 -19.02 48.62 -16.26
CA LEU A 388 -17.56 48.56 -16.22
C LEU A 388 -17.12 47.91 -14.91
N VAL A 389 -16.39 46.80 -15.00
CA VAL A 389 -15.85 46.05 -13.85
C VAL A 389 -14.35 45.81 -14.01
N HIS A 390 -13.66 45.60 -12.90
CA HIS A 390 -12.24 45.28 -12.86
C HIS A 390 -12.05 43.78 -12.64
N VAL A 391 -11.46 43.14 -13.64
CA VAL A 391 -11.22 41.70 -13.64
C VAL A 391 -9.76 41.43 -13.26
N ALA A 392 -9.55 40.56 -12.27
CA ALA A 392 -8.21 40.23 -11.79
C ALA A 392 -7.42 39.37 -12.80
N TYR A 393 -6.16 39.74 -13.01
CA TYR A 393 -5.22 38.88 -13.73
C TYR A 393 -4.78 37.69 -12.86
N ASP A 394 -4.60 36.53 -13.48
CA ASP A 394 -3.98 35.36 -12.85
C ASP A 394 -2.49 35.62 -12.56
N GLY A 395 -1.91 34.81 -11.67
CA GLY A 395 -0.54 34.97 -11.22
C GLY A 395 -0.15 34.00 -10.12
N PHE A 396 1.05 34.18 -9.59
CA PHE A 396 1.56 33.39 -8.46
C PHE A 396 2.03 34.31 -7.32
N VAL A 397 2.20 33.75 -6.12
CA VAL A 397 2.76 34.49 -4.98
C VAL A 397 4.17 33.94 -4.68
N PRO A 398 5.23 34.77 -4.78
CA PRO A 398 6.58 34.33 -4.46
C PRO A 398 6.71 33.80 -3.02
N ASP A 399 7.60 32.82 -2.81
CA ASP A 399 7.96 32.24 -1.50
C ASP A 399 6.83 31.61 -0.67
N VAL A 400 5.64 31.45 -1.26
CA VAL A 400 4.53 30.71 -0.66
C VAL A 400 4.50 29.34 -1.33
N ALA A 401 4.51 28.27 -0.52
CA ALA A 401 4.29 26.94 -1.04
C ALA A 401 2.96 26.93 -1.82
N ASP A 402 3.03 26.44 -3.05
CA ASP A 402 2.07 26.52 -4.17
C ASP A 402 0.66 25.93 -3.89
N SER A 403 0.34 25.67 -2.62
CA SER A 403 -0.95 25.23 -2.09
C SER A 403 -1.91 26.36 -1.67
N ALA A 404 -1.44 27.60 -1.53
CA ALA A 404 -2.33 28.72 -1.20
C ALA A 404 -2.91 29.30 -2.48
N SER A 405 -4.24 29.31 -2.63
CA SER A 405 -4.87 30.05 -3.72
C SER A 405 -4.43 31.51 -3.64
N ASN A 406 -3.90 32.06 -4.74
CA ASN A 406 -3.59 33.49 -4.88
C ASN A 406 -4.84 34.39 -4.69
N THR A 407 -6.03 33.78 -4.61
CA THR A 407 -7.33 34.40 -4.44
C THR A 407 -7.95 34.16 -3.05
N ASP A 408 -7.17 33.68 -2.08
CA ASP A 408 -7.64 33.48 -0.70
C ASP A 408 -8.03 34.83 -0.08
N GLU A 409 -9.32 34.97 0.24
CA GLU A 409 -9.91 36.18 0.83
C GLU A 409 -9.28 36.54 2.19
N THR A 410 -8.78 35.55 2.93
CA THR A 410 -8.17 35.77 4.25
C THR A 410 -6.76 36.32 4.16
N LYS A 411 -6.10 36.16 3.00
CA LYS A 411 -4.69 36.52 2.79
C LYS A 411 -4.49 37.86 2.10
N ASN A 412 -5.49 38.35 1.35
CA ASN A 412 -5.46 39.66 0.69
C ASN A 412 -4.22 39.89 -0.19
N TYR A 413 -3.78 38.87 -0.94
CA TYR A 413 -2.54 38.94 -1.74
C TYR A 413 -2.57 40.03 -2.84
N TYR A 414 -3.73 40.24 -3.47
CA TYR A 414 -3.91 41.33 -4.44
C TYR A 414 -3.80 42.71 -3.79
N PHE A 415 -4.39 42.89 -2.60
CA PHE A 415 -4.32 44.15 -1.87
C PHE A 415 -2.90 44.44 -1.35
N THR A 416 -2.16 43.41 -0.93
CA THR A 416 -0.77 43.56 -0.45
C THR A 416 0.27 43.63 -1.58
N ARG A 417 -0.13 43.60 -2.86
CA ARG A 417 0.77 43.59 -4.04
C ARG A 417 1.75 42.41 -4.09
N LYS A 418 1.46 41.31 -3.39
CA LYS A 418 2.34 40.11 -3.37
C LYS A 418 2.17 39.19 -4.58
N VAL A 419 1.03 39.26 -5.26
CA VAL A 419 0.83 38.48 -6.50
C VAL A 419 1.78 39.01 -7.57
N VAL A 420 2.38 38.13 -8.36
CA VAL A 420 3.07 38.40 -9.63
C VAL A 420 2.14 37.92 -10.76
N CYS A 421 1.60 38.85 -11.53
CA CYS A 421 0.51 38.62 -12.48
C CYS A 421 1.06 38.38 -13.89
N ASN A 422 0.35 37.53 -14.61
CA ASN A 422 0.50 37.36 -16.05
C ASN A 422 -0.50 38.33 -16.72
N GLU A 423 -0.04 39.54 -17.08
CA GLU A 423 -0.89 40.50 -17.79
C GLU A 423 -1.44 39.87 -19.08
N GLY A 424 -2.72 40.09 -19.37
CA GLY A 424 -3.43 39.44 -20.48
C GLY A 424 -4.12 38.11 -20.13
N VAL A 425 -3.91 37.57 -18.92
CA VAL A 425 -4.53 36.31 -18.49
C VAL A 425 -5.41 36.52 -17.27
N ILE A 426 -6.70 36.24 -17.40
CA ILE A 426 -7.70 36.39 -16.32
C ILE A 426 -7.74 35.15 -15.43
N LYS A 427 -7.90 35.36 -14.12
CA LYS A 427 -8.16 34.29 -13.16
C LYS A 427 -9.62 33.86 -13.19
N LEU A 428 -9.86 32.55 -13.34
CA LEU A 428 -11.18 31.95 -13.23
C LEU A 428 -11.58 31.69 -11.79
N ARG A 429 -12.89 31.83 -11.54
CA ARG A 429 -13.53 31.52 -10.27
C ARG A 429 -14.42 30.29 -10.42
N HIS A 430 -14.03 29.19 -9.78
CA HIS A 430 -14.73 27.91 -9.87
C HIS A 430 -16.03 27.81 -9.05
N GLY A 431 -16.33 28.78 -8.18
CA GLY A 431 -17.46 28.74 -7.24
C GLY A 431 -17.06 28.23 -5.85
N HIS A 432 -18.04 27.84 -5.03
CA HIS A 432 -17.79 27.26 -3.70
C HIS A 432 -17.35 25.79 -3.80
N SER A 433 -16.63 25.28 -2.80
CA SER A 433 -16.04 23.93 -2.81
C SER A 433 -17.03 22.81 -3.15
N ASN A 434 -18.30 22.96 -2.76
CA ASN A 434 -19.30 21.90 -2.85
C ASN A 434 -20.25 22.04 -4.07
N GLU A 435 -20.27 23.19 -4.74
CA GLU A 435 -21.15 23.47 -5.89
C GLU A 435 -20.39 24.32 -6.91
N PRO A 436 -19.80 23.68 -7.95
CA PRO A 436 -19.08 24.42 -8.97
C PRO A 436 -20.03 25.19 -9.88
N ASN A 437 -19.54 26.29 -10.46
CA ASN A 437 -20.33 27.03 -11.44
C ASN A 437 -20.63 26.15 -12.67
N GLN A 438 -21.92 26.03 -13.01
CA GLN A 438 -22.40 25.13 -14.06
C GLN A 438 -21.97 25.58 -15.47
N GLU A 439 -21.89 26.89 -15.73
CA GLU A 439 -21.45 27.42 -17.04
C GLU A 439 -19.97 27.15 -17.28
N LEU A 440 -19.13 27.40 -16.27
CA LEU A 440 -17.71 27.04 -16.34
C LEU A 440 -17.53 25.53 -16.53
N TYR A 441 -18.34 24.73 -15.85
CA TYR A 441 -18.33 23.28 -16.04
C TYR A 441 -18.70 22.86 -17.46
N ASN A 442 -19.73 23.45 -18.06
CA ASN A 442 -20.10 23.14 -19.44
C ASN A 442 -18.96 23.51 -20.40
N HIS A 443 -18.35 24.68 -20.23
CA HIS A 443 -17.21 25.14 -21.03
C HIS A 443 -16.00 24.21 -20.90
N MET A 444 -15.61 23.88 -19.67
CA MET A 444 -14.46 23.01 -19.42
C MET A 444 -14.71 21.58 -19.89
N LYS A 445 -15.92 21.06 -19.72
CA LYS A 445 -16.30 19.76 -20.27
C LYS A 445 -16.12 19.71 -21.79
N GLU A 446 -16.54 20.75 -22.50
CA GLU A 446 -16.33 20.84 -23.94
C GLU A 446 -14.83 20.81 -24.31
N ALA A 447 -13.98 21.53 -23.56
CA ALA A 447 -12.54 21.49 -23.74
C ALA A 447 -11.97 20.07 -23.48
N PHE A 448 -12.36 19.43 -22.38
CA PHE A 448 -11.98 18.04 -22.08
C PHE A 448 -12.41 17.07 -23.20
N ASP A 449 -13.64 17.16 -23.70
CA ASP A 449 -14.16 16.29 -24.75
C ASP A 449 -13.41 16.49 -26.08
N LYS A 450 -13.17 17.75 -26.48
CA LYS A 450 -12.40 18.08 -27.70
C LYS A 450 -10.95 17.61 -27.62
N VAL A 451 -10.24 17.98 -26.55
CA VAL A 451 -8.80 17.70 -26.40
C VAL A 451 -8.57 16.22 -26.14
N SER A 452 -9.38 15.57 -25.31
CA SER A 452 -9.30 14.12 -25.13
C SER A 452 -9.60 13.38 -26.45
N GLY A 453 -10.46 13.96 -27.31
CA GLY A 453 -10.78 13.58 -28.69
C GLY A 453 -9.60 13.08 -29.50
N ILE A 454 -8.49 13.80 -29.42
CA ILE A 454 -7.29 13.69 -30.26
C ILE A 454 -6.02 13.30 -29.48
N SER A 455 -6.08 13.28 -28.16
CA SER A 455 -4.90 13.07 -27.30
C SER A 455 -4.86 11.68 -26.71
N GLN A 456 -3.66 11.15 -26.54
CA GLN A 456 -3.42 9.96 -25.72
C GLN A 456 -3.14 10.35 -24.27
N ILE A 457 -2.60 11.55 -24.05
CA ILE A 457 -2.23 12.07 -22.72
C ILE A 457 -2.84 13.46 -22.52
N LEU A 458 -3.44 13.70 -21.36
CA LEU A 458 -3.88 15.02 -20.91
C LEU A 458 -3.02 15.47 -19.75
N ARG A 459 -2.47 16.69 -19.85
CA ARG A 459 -1.81 17.37 -18.73
C ARG A 459 -2.75 18.43 -18.18
N LEU A 460 -3.13 18.25 -16.93
CA LEU A 460 -3.93 19.22 -16.20
C LEU A 460 -2.99 20.28 -15.64
N VAL A 461 -3.22 21.54 -15.99
CA VAL A 461 -2.39 22.67 -15.56
C VAL A 461 -3.08 23.37 -14.38
N ASP A 462 -2.29 23.71 -13.35
CA ASP A 462 -2.71 24.42 -12.15
C ASP A 462 -3.72 23.66 -11.26
N ILE A 463 -3.63 22.33 -11.22
CA ILE A 463 -4.58 21.44 -10.53
C ILE A 463 -4.87 21.81 -9.07
N LYS A 464 -3.89 22.37 -8.34
CA LYS A 464 -4.00 22.71 -6.92
C LYS A 464 -5.00 23.83 -6.64
N SER A 465 -5.19 24.74 -7.59
CA SER A 465 -6.15 25.86 -7.46
C SER A 465 -7.53 25.53 -8.02
N ALA A 466 -7.70 24.34 -8.62
CA ALA A 466 -8.97 23.89 -9.16
C ALA A 466 -9.90 23.37 -8.06
N ASN A 467 -11.21 23.54 -8.26
CA ASN A 467 -12.21 22.94 -7.38
C ASN A 467 -12.15 21.40 -7.48
N GLU A 468 -12.02 20.72 -6.35
CA GLU A 468 -11.81 19.27 -6.29
C GLU A 468 -13.01 18.47 -6.84
N ALA A 469 -14.22 18.80 -6.40
CA ALA A 469 -15.44 18.10 -6.81
C ALA A 469 -15.70 18.25 -8.32
N PHE A 470 -15.49 19.46 -8.82
CA PHE A 470 -15.53 19.79 -10.24
C PHE A 470 -14.56 18.93 -11.07
N LEU A 471 -13.29 18.89 -10.65
CA LEU A 471 -12.27 18.25 -11.44
C LEU A 471 -12.43 16.73 -11.44
N LYS A 472 -12.77 16.15 -10.28
CA LYS A 472 -13.13 14.72 -10.16
C LYS A 472 -14.22 14.34 -11.15
N ARG A 473 -15.29 15.15 -11.23
CA ARG A 473 -16.38 14.93 -12.17
C ARG A 473 -15.91 14.99 -13.63
N CYS A 474 -15.11 15.97 -14.02
CA CYS A 474 -14.59 16.08 -15.39
C CYS A 474 -13.71 14.88 -15.76
N ILE A 475 -12.82 14.46 -14.85
CA ILE A 475 -11.94 13.30 -15.05
C ILE A 475 -12.75 12.00 -15.17
N ASP A 476 -13.73 11.78 -14.29
CA ASP A 476 -14.55 10.56 -14.29
C ASP A 476 -15.41 10.46 -15.56
N GLU A 477 -16.01 11.57 -16.02
CA GLU A 477 -16.76 11.62 -17.28
C GLU A 477 -15.85 11.40 -18.49
N THR A 478 -14.68 12.04 -18.52
CA THR A 478 -13.68 11.86 -19.58
C THR A 478 -13.22 10.41 -19.66
N ARG A 479 -12.94 9.75 -18.52
CA ARG A 479 -12.55 8.34 -18.48
C ARG A 479 -13.69 7.40 -18.84
N SER A 480 -14.93 7.77 -18.56
CA SER A 480 -16.11 7.02 -18.99
C SER A 480 -16.24 7.02 -20.51
N ALA A 481 -15.97 8.16 -21.16
CA ALA A 481 -15.96 8.28 -22.62
C ALA A 481 -14.70 7.67 -23.26
N LYS A 482 -13.54 7.84 -22.61
CA LYS A 482 -12.21 7.39 -23.09
C LYS A 482 -11.44 6.64 -21.99
N PRO A 483 -11.71 5.34 -21.80
CA PRO A 483 -11.11 4.57 -20.70
C PRO A 483 -9.58 4.46 -20.72
N ASN A 484 -8.95 4.62 -21.89
CA ASN A 484 -7.49 4.52 -22.06
C ASN A 484 -6.78 5.89 -22.08
N ILE A 485 -7.44 6.99 -21.70
CA ILE A 485 -6.77 8.29 -21.60
C ILE A 485 -5.79 8.31 -20.42
N PHE A 486 -4.55 8.74 -20.66
CA PHE A 486 -3.58 8.95 -19.61
C PHE A 486 -3.69 10.39 -19.09
N ILE A 487 -3.92 10.59 -17.79
CA ILE A 487 -4.07 11.93 -17.21
C ILE A 487 -2.94 12.19 -16.21
N THR A 488 -2.27 13.32 -16.36
CA THR A 488 -1.13 13.74 -15.54
C THR A 488 -1.24 15.21 -15.14
N THR A 489 -0.37 15.64 -14.23
CA THR A 489 -0.20 17.03 -13.81
C THR A 489 1.27 17.27 -13.51
N GLN A 490 1.73 18.51 -13.64
CA GLN A 490 3.01 18.94 -13.09
C GLN A 490 2.83 19.37 -11.63
N LEU A 491 3.82 19.10 -10.78
CA LEU A 491 3.92 19.60 -9.42
C LEU A 491 5.39 19.88 -9.08
N ASP A 492 5.63 20.78 -8.13
CA ASP A 492 6.97 21.07 -7.61
C ASP A 492 7.53 19.89 -6.83
N ALA A 493 8.85 19.67 -6.94
CA ALA A 493 9.53 18.55 -6.31
C ALA A 493 9.21 18.39 -4.81
N GLN A 494 9.24 19.48 -4.04
CA GLN A 494 8.92 19.45 -2.60
C GLN A 494 7.49 18.98 -2.30
N ILE A 495 6.54 19.31 -3.18
CA ILE A 495 5.14 18.91 -3.03
C ILE A 495 4.96 17.46 -3.46
N VAL A 496 5.70 17.01 -4.48
CA VAL A 496 5.67 15.60 -4.87
C VAL A 496 6.14 14.72 -3.72
N GLU A 497 7.25 15.05 -3.06
CA GLU A 497 7.78 14.25 -1.95
C GLU A 497 6.86 14.26 -0.71
N SER A 498 6.15 15.35 -0.45
CA SER A 498 5.30 15.48 0.74
C SER A 498 3.84 15.07 0.54
N LYS A 499 3.27 15.29 -0.64
CA LYS A 499 1.83 15.13 -0.95
C LYS A 499 1.54 14.41 -2.27
N GLY A 500 2.54 13.85 -2.95
CA GLY A 500 2.37 13.24 -4.28
C GLY A 500 1.31 12.13 -4.31
N ILE A 501 1.34 11.22 -3.33
CA ILE A 501 0.35 10.13 -3.22
C ILE A 501 -1.06 10.69 -2.94
N GLU A 502 -1.19 11.66 -2.04
CA GLU A 502 -2.47 12.33 -1.72
C GLU A 502 -3.10 12.95 -2.98
N ILE A 503 -2.31 13.69 -3.77
CA ILE A 503 -2.79 14.35 -4.99
C ILE A 503 -3.16 13.32 -6.08
N LEU A 504 -2.30 12.31 -6.31
CA LEU A 504 -2.57 11.24 -7.27
C LEU A 504 -3.88 10.50 -6.94
N THR A 505 -4.09 10.17 -5.68
CA THR A 505 -5.25 9.39 -5.22
C THR A 505 -6.52 10.23 -5.16
N THR A 506 -6.42 11.49 -4.72
CA THR A 506 -7.55 12.44 -4.68
C THR A 506 -8.09 12.72 -6.08
N PHE A 507 -7.23 13.09 -7.03
CA PHE A 507 -7.66 13.41 -8.41
C PHE A 507 -7.63 12.21 -9.35
N LYS A 508 -7.34 11.01 -8.82
CA LYS A 508 -7.28 9.74 -9.56
C LYS A 508 -6.30 9.77 -10.74
N LEU A 509 -5.21 10.51 -10.69
CA LEU A 509 -4.28 10.69 -11.82
C LEU A 509 -3.44 9.44 -12.09
N ASN A 510 -2.87 9.34 -13.31
CA ASN A 510 -2.01 8.21 -13.69
C ASN A 510 -0.55 8.39 -13.24
N ALA A 511 -0.05 9.63 -13.27
CA ALA A 511 1.31 9.96 -12.87
C ALA A 511 1.48 11.47 -12.62
N ILE A 512 2.54 11.85 -11.92
CA ILE A 512 3.00 13.24 -11.78
C ILE A 512 4.20 13.48 -12.69
N LEU A 513 4.16 14.56 -13.45
CA LEU A 513 5.27 15.01 -14.26
C LEU A 513 6.30 15.75 -13.37
N ARG A 514 7.57 15.32 -13.42
CA ARG A 514 8.68 15.83 -12.60
C ARG A 514 9.79 16.43 -13.47
N ASP A 515 10.33 17.57 -13.05
CA ASP A 515 11.57 18.12 -13.62
C ASP A 515 12.79 17.56 -12.87
N CYS A 516 13.63 16.81 -13.59
CA CYS A 516 14.86 16.23 -13.04
C CYS A 516 16.10 17.12 -13.24
N SER A 517 15.95 18.35 -13.77
CA SER A 517 17.03 19.30 -14.03
C SER A 517 17.46 20.13 -12.80
N LEU A 518 16.78 19.97 -11.67
CA LEU A 518 16.98 20.76 -10.46
C LEU A 518 18.19 20.24 -9.65
N ASN A 519 19.43 20.52 -10.09
CA ASN A 519 20.71 20.25 -9.40
C ASN A 519 20.72 19.01 -8.47
N LEU A 520 20.55 17.84 -9.08
CA LEU A 520 20.56 16.56 -8.38
C LEU A 520 21.95 15.94 -8.45
N ASP A 521 22.45 15.41 -7.34
CA ASP A 521 23.59 14.51 -7.39
C ASP A 521 23.19 13.07 -7.78
N ALA A 522 24.18 12.19 -7.90
CA ALA A 522 23.95 10.80 -8.32
C ALA A 522 22.98 10.06 -7.39
N TYR A 523 23.00 10.36 -6.09
CA TYR A 523 22.14 9.72 -5.11
C TYR A 523 20.69 10.19 -5.25
N GLU A 524 20.48 11.50 -5.29
CA GLU A 524 19.13 12.08 -5.41
C GLU A 524 18.45 11.65 -6.73
N LEU A 525 19.19 11.64 -7.84
CA LEU A 525 18.66 11.17 -9.13
C LEU A 525 18.31 9.68 -9.09
N SER A 526 19.15 8.85 -8.45
CA SER A 526 18.85 7.41 -8.30
C SER A 526 17.56 7.17 -7.52
N HIS A 527 17.31 7.97 -6.49
CA HIS A 527 16.10 7.91 -5.68
C HIS A 527 14.86 8.33 -6.48
N ILE A 528 14.92 9.43 -7.25
CA ILE A 528 13.81 9.88 -8.10
C ILE A 528 13.47 8.85 -9.17
N ILE A 529 14.48 8.26 -9.82
CA ILE A 529 14.26 7.22 -10.83
C ILE A 529 13.62 5.98 -10.21
N TRP A 530 14.09 5.55 -9.03
CA TRP A 530 13.51 4.41 -8.30
C TRP A 530 12.08 4.69 -7.80
N GLN A 531 11.80 5.90 -7.32
CA GLN A 531 10.46 6.32 -6.89
C GLN A 531 9.45 6.30 -8.04
N ALA A 532 9.89 6.61 -9.27
CA ALA A 532 9.02 6.62 -10.44
C ALA A 532 8.52 5.23 -10.84
N GLY A 533 9.24 4.17 -10.46
CA GLY A 533 8.82 2.79 -10.62
C GLY A 533 9.98 1.79 -10.75
N GLY A 534 9.61 0.54 -11.06
CA GLY A 534 10.54 -0.59 -11.18
C GLY A 534 10.62 -1.40 -9.89
N CYS A 535 11.18 -2.61 -10.01
CA CYS A 535 11.41 -3.51 -8.88
C CYS A 535 12.84 -4.03 -8.91
N ASP A 536 13.33 -4.42 -7.73
CA ASP A 536 14.71 -4.87 -7.57
C ASP A 536 15.00 -6.14 -8.40
N ILE A 537 16.20 -6.20 -8.98
CA ILE A 537 16.69 -7.42 -9.64
C ILE A 537 16.61 -8.61 -8.68
N GLY A 538 15.98 -9.69 -9.13
CA GLY A 538 15.83 -10.90 -8.34
C GLY A 538 14.81 -10.78 -7.20
N SER A 539 13.73 -10.01 -7.37
CA SER A 539 12.68 -9.92 -6.36
C SER A 539 11.94 -11.26 -6.20
N VAL A 540 11.78 -11.74 -4.97
CA VAL A 540 11.01 -12.95 -4.67
C VAL A 540 9.52 -12.72 -4.89
N SER A 541 9.05 -11.48 -4.63
CA SER A 541 7.67 -11.08 -4.91
C SER A 541 7.25 -11.34 -6.36
N LYS A 542 8.17 -11.17 -7.34
CA LYS A 542 7.91 -11.50 -8.76
C LYS A 542 7.63 -13.00 -8.98
N LEU A 543 8.36 -13.89 -8.30
CA LEU A 543 8.10 -15.34 -8.39
C LEU A 543 6.74 -15.74 -7.81
N ARG A 544 6.38 -15.14 -6.68
CA ARG A 544 5.13 -15.43 -5.96
C ARG A 544 3.92 -14.73 -6.58
N ASN A 545 4.12 -13.95 -7.66
CA ASN A 545 3.14 -13.03 -8.23
C ASN A 545 2.52 -12.10 -7.18
N LEU A 546 3.29 -11.76 -6.13
CA LEU A 546 2.83 -10.87 -5.09
C LEU A 546 2.90 -9.42 -5.56
N VAL A 547 1.84 -8.69 -5.24
CA VAL A 547 1.84 -7.24 -5.33
C VAL A 547 2.60 -6.68 -4.13
N LYS A 548 3.60 -5.85 -4.39
CA LYS A 548 4.20 -5.02 -3.33
C LYS A 548 3.31 -3.81 -3.08
N ILE A 549 2.92 -3.60 -1.83
CA ILE A 549 2.34 -2.34 -1.35
C ILE A 549 3.52 -1.38 -1.21
N ASN A 550 3.72 -0.51 -2.21
CA ASN A 550 4.86 0.41 -2.25
C ASN A 550 4.39 1.86 -2.11
N THR A 551 5.28 2.69 -1.57
CA THR A 551 5.16 4.16 -1.50
C THR A 551 5.73 4.87 -2.74
N GLN A 552 6.02 4.13 -3.81
CA GLN A 552 6.48 4.69 -5.08
C GLN A 552 5.43 5.65 -5.63
N ILE A 553 5.90 6.74 -6.25
CA ILE A 553 5.07 7.81 -6.78
C ILE A 553 5.12 7.70 -8.31
N PRO A 554 4.07 7.16 -8.96
CA PRO A 554 3.97 7.11 -10.41
C PRO A 554 4.31 8.46 -11.03
N SER A 555 5.35 8.50 -11.86
CA SER A 555 5.87 9.75 -12.39
C SER A 555 6.11 9.68 -13.90
N ILE A 556 6.16 10.84 -14.55
CA ILE A 556 6.75 11.06 -15.88
C ILE A 556 8.01 11.89 -15.65
N LEU A 557 9.17 11.36 -16.02
CA LEU A 557 10.45 11.99 -15.74
C LEU A 557 10.90 12.84 -16.92
N PHE A 558 10.97 14.15 -16.73
CA PHE A 558 11.54 15.05 -17.72
C PHE A 558 12.97 15.40 -17.36
N ASP A 559 13.89 15.30 -18.32
CA ASP A 559 15.23 15.85 -18.13
C ASP A 559 15.23 17.39 -18.05
N LYS A 560 14.22 18.03 -18.63
CA LYS A 560 13.94 19.46 -18.57
C LYS A 560 12.50 19.74 -18.97
N LEU A 561 11.79 20.52 -18.17
CA LEU A 561 10.47 21.04 -18.51
C LEU A 561 10.48 22.34 -19.33
N PRO A 562 9.36 22.69 -19.97
CA PRO A 562 9.23 23.96 -20.68
C PRO A 562 9.28 25.13 -19.69
N GLY A 563 10.00 26.19 -20.03
CA GLY A 563 10.05 27.43 -19.24
C GLY A 563 11.13 27.50 -18.15
N ASP A 564 11.70 26.37 -17.71
CA ASP A 564 12.74 26.37 -16.68
C ASP A 564 14.16 26.62 -17.24
N ASP A 565 14.99 27.38 -16.51
CA ASP A 565 16.41 27.53 -16.84
C ASP A 565 17.19 26.25 -16.51
N TRP A 566 18.19 25.92 -17.35
CA TRP A 566 19.10 24.81 -17.05
C TRP A 566 19.87 25.11 -15.77
N LYS A 567 19.61 24.34 -14.72
CA LYS A 567 20.42 24.40 -13.48
C LYS A 567 21.47 23.29 -13.40
N VAL A 568 21.38 22.25 -14.25
CA VAL A 568 22.25 21.04 -14.23
C VAL A 568 23.65 21.29 -14.79
N VAL A 569 24.63 20.63 -14.18
CA VAL A 569 26.04 20.62 -14.62
C VAL A 569 26.28 19.74 -15.87
N ASN A 570 25.51 18.67 -16.09
CA ASN A 570 25.63 17.79 -17.27
C ASN A 570 24.30 17.19 -17.84
N PRO A 571 23.80 17.71 -18.98
CA PRO A 571 22.55 17.22 -19.61
C PRO A 571 22.62 15.81 -20.21
N LEU A 572 23.79 15.35 -20.65
CA LEU A 572 23.98 14.01 -21.23
C LEU A 572 23.83 12.95 -20.14
N SER A 573 24.52 13.12 -19.01
CA SER A 573 24.43 12.22 -17.87
C SER A 573 23.00 12.07 -17.38
N LEU A 574 22.27 13.18 -17.24
CA LEU A 574 20.86 13.18 -16.82
C LEU A 574 19.98 12.41 -17.82
N SER A 575 20.02 12.78 -19.10
CA SER A 575 19.19 12.16 -20.14
C SER A 575 19.45 10.66 -20.26
N ALA A 576 20.72 10.26 -20.17
CA ALA A 576 21.13 8.87 -20.19
C ALA A 576 20.58 8.10 -18.99
N SER A 577 20.69 8.65 -17.77
CA SER A 577 20.12 8.03 -16.58
C SER A 577 18.60 7.88 -16.67
N LEU A 578 17.87 8.89 -17.16
CA LEU A 578 16.42 8.78 -17.35
C LEU A 578 16.03 7.73 -18.38
N SER A 579 16.81 7.53 -19.44
CA SER A 579 16.54 6.46 -20.42
C SER A 579 16.51 5.05 -19.80
N MET A 580 17.14 4.87 -18.64
CA MET A 580 17.11 3.64 -17.87
C MET A 580 15.89 3.54 -16.93
N ALA A 581 15.00 4.52 -16.82
CA ALA A 581 13.88 4.50 -15.85
C ALA A 581 12.73 3.53 -16.21
N PHE A 582 11.96 3.10 -15.20
CA PHE A 582 10.69 2.35 -15.34
C PHE A 582 9.47 3.27 -15.41
N SER A 583 9.58 4.32 -16.21
CA SER A 583 8.61 5.41 -16.24
C SER A 583 8.62 6.06 -17.63
N PRO A 584 7.49 6.64 -18.09
CA PRO A 584 7.51 7.57 -19.20
C PRO A 584 8.60 8.63 -19.03
N ILE A 585 9.35 8.90 -20.10
CA ILE A 585 10.39 9.93 -20.11
C ILE A 585 10.03 11.07 -21.03
N GLY A 586 10.53 12.26 -20.74
CA GLY A 586 10.30 13.43 -21.56
C GLY A 586 11.46 14.40 -21.63
N SER A 587 11.41 15.28 -22.63
CA SER A 587 12.32 16.41 -22.75
C SER A 587 11.63 17.60 -23.40
N SER A 588 12.01 18.80 -22.96
CA SER A 588 11.68 20.06 -23.64
C SER A 588 12.91 20.67 -24.33
N TYR A 589 14.06 20.00 -24.21
CA TYR A 589 15.33 20.53 -24.67
C TYR A 589 15.60 20.20 -26.13
N GLN A 590 15.83 21.25 -26.92
CA GLN A 590 16.03 21.15 -28.37
C GLN A 590 17.36 21.77 -28.82
N ALA A 591 18.47 21.41 -28.16
CA ALA A 591 19.76 21.76 -28.73
C ALA A 591 20.19 20.73 -29.78
N SER A 592 20.47 21.21 -30.99
CA SER A 592 21.06 20.42 -32.10
C SER A 592 22.28 19.60 -31.66
N LYS A 593 23.00 20.08 -30.63
CA LYS A 593 24.15 19.44 -29.99
C LYS A 593 23.88 18.05 -29.40
N TYR A 594 22.61 17.70 -29.15
CA TYR A 594 22.21 16.43 -28.52
C TYR A 594 21.29 15.59 -29.41
N ALA A 595 20.94 16.06 -30.60
CA ALA A 595 20.01 15.37 -31.50
C ALA A 595 20.49 13.95 -31.83
N GLU A 596 21.79 13.78 -32.08
CA GLU A 596 22.39 12.48 -32.44
C GLU A 596 22.26 11.42 -31.32
N ILE A 597 22.43 11.81 -30.04
CA ILE A 597 22.33 10.89 -28.90
C ILE A 597 20.89 10.58 -28.49
N ARG A 598 19.93 11.47 -28.81
CA ARG A 598 18.52 11.27 -28.44
C ARG A 598 17.94 10.00 -29.05
N SER A 599 18.17 9.76 -30.33
CA SER A 599 17.68 8.53 -30.98
C SER A 599 18.22 7.27 -30.29
N THR A 600 19.51 7.25 -29.96
CA THR A 600 20.13 6.12 -29.24
C THR A 600 19.51 5.87 -27.86
N LEU A 601 19.33 6.92 -27.06
CA LEU A 601 18.73 6.80 -25.72
C LEU A 601 17.25 6.43 -25.76
N ASN A 602 16.49 6.98 -26.70
CA ASN A 602 15.09 6.67 -26.89
C ASN A 602 14.89 5.22 -27.36
N ASN A 603 15.74 4.73 -28.26
CA ASN A 603 15.71 3.32 -28.69
C ASN A 603 16.08 2.38 -27.53
N LEU A 604 17.10 2.73 -26.75
CA LEU A 604 17.48 1.99 -25.54
C LEU A 604 16.29 1.90 -24.55
N HIS A 605 15.60 3.00 -24.31
CA HIS A 605 14.43 3.04 -23.42
C HIS A 605 13.31 2.12 -23.93
N THR A 606 13.03 2.14 -25.24
CA THR A 606 12.06 1.23 -25.88
C THR A 606 12.43 -0.23 -25.67
N GLU A 607 13.66 -0.61 -25.98
CA GLU A 607 14.13 -2.00 -25.80
C GLU A 607 13.93 -2.47 -24.35
N LEU A 608 14.34 -1.64 -23.39
CA LEU A 608 14.22 -1.94 -21.97
C LEU A 608 12.78 -2.00 -21.47
N SER A 609 11.87 -1.24 -22.08
CA SER A 609 10.43 -1.28 -21.77
C SER A 609 9.79 -2.62 -22.15
N HIS A 610 10.30 -3.28 -23.20
CA HIS A 610 9.79 -4.56 -23.69
C HIS A 610 10.47 -5.78 -23.05
N LEU A 611 11.68 -5.63 -22.51
CA LEU A 611 12.49 -6.74 -21.98
C LEU A 611 11.98 -7.29 -20.63
N SER A 612 10.91 -6.73 -20.04
CA SER A 612 10.36 -7.13 -18.72
C SER A 612 11.43 -7.19 -17.62
N CYS A 613 12.33 -6.21 -17.65
CA CYS A 613 13.45 -6.10 -16.73
C CYS A 613 13.02 -5.78 -15.29
N GLU A 614 13.96 -6.00 -14.39
CA GLU A 614 14.05 -5.43 -13.05
C GLU A 614 15.23 -4.44 -13.04
N THR A 615 15.46 -3.74 -11.94
CA THR A 615 16.49 -2.68 -11.84
C THR A 615 17.31 -2.75 -10.56
N ASP A 616 18.52 -2.23 -10.63
CA ASP A 616 19.40 -1.98 -9.48
C ASP A 616 20.14 -0.66 -9.71
N TYR A 617 20.18 0.20 -8.69
CA TYR A 617 20.76 1.54 -8.76
C TYR A 617 21.80 1.70 -7.66
N HIS A 618 22.98 2.18 -8.00
CA HIS A 618 24.05 2.47 -7.03
C HIS A 618 24.69 3.82 -7.33
N ALA A 619 24.67 4.71 -6.33
CA ALA A 619 25.42 5.95 -6.35
C ALA A 619 26.75 5.77 -5.61
N TYR A 620 27.85 5.96 -6.32
CA TYR A 620 29.22 5.87 -5.81
C TYR A 620 29.84 7.27 -5.82
N GLY A 621 29.50 8.08 -4.82
CA GLY A 621 29.93 9.47 -4.76
C GLY A 621 29.44 10.28 -5.97
N GLY A 622 30.34 10.59 -6.88
CA GLY A 622 30.02 11.33 -8.11
C GLY A 622 29.57 10.46 -9.31
N ILE A 623 29.53 9.13 -9.16
CA ILE A 623 29.16 8.18 -10.22
C ILE A 623 27.80 7.56 -9.95
N LEU A 624 26.95 7.47 -10.97
CA LEU A 624 25.72 6.70 -10.95
C LEU A 624 25.87 5.43 -11.82
N SER A 625 25.57 4.29 -11.21
CA SER A 625 25.51 2.97 -11.85
C SER A 625 24.06 2.50 -11.89
N ILE A 626 23.54 2.19 -13.08
CA ILE A 626 22.18 1.70 -13.29
C ILE A 626 22.23 0.38 -14.05
N HIS A 627 21.75 -0.70 -13.45
CA HIS A 627 21.64 -2.00 -14.12
C HIS A 627 20.17 -2.37 -14.29
N ARG A 628 19.77 -2.68 -15.52
CA ARG A 628 18.45 -3.24 -15.82
C ARG A 628 18.60 -4.60 -16.44
N MET A 629 17.92 -5.60 -15.88
CA MET A 629 18.07 -6.98 -16.32
C MET A 629 16.78 -7.75 -16.14
N ASN A 630 16.44 -8.59 -17.11
CA ASN A 630 15.43 -9.62 -16.93
C ASN A 630 16.05 -10.77 -16.14
N SER A 631 15.69 -10.93 -14.86
CA SER A 631 16.30 -11.99 -14.04
C SER A 631 15.95 -13.42 -14.46
N ASP A 632 14.98 -13.61 -15.35
CA ASP A 632 14.60 -14.93 -15.88
C ASP A 632 15.49 -15.34 -17.06
N SER A 633 15.82 -14.43 -17.97
CA SER A 633 16.72 -14.70 -19.12
C SER A 633 18.19 -14.34 -18.87
N GLY A 634 18.45 -13.36 -18.00
CA GLY A 634 19.75 -12.76 -17.75
C GLY A 634 20.15 -11.65 -18.71
N GLU A 635 19.33 -11.39 -19.74
CA GLU A 635 19.56 -10.31 -20.68
C GLU A 635 19.30 -8.96 -20.00
N GLY A 636 20.19 -8.00 -20.21
CA GLY A 636 20.09 -6.70 -19.58
C GLY A 636 21.06 -5.67 -20.14
N VAL A 637 21.02 -4.48 -19.56
CA VAL A 637 21.87 -3.34 -19.89
C VAL A 637 22.36 -2.69 -18.60
N TRP A 638 23.66 -2.38 -18.55
CA TRP A 638 24.30 -1.66 -17.45
C TRP A 638 24.88 -0.34 -17.95
N MET A 639 24.53 0.75 -17.25
CA MET A 639 25.00 2.09 -17.53
C MET A 639 25.85 2.63 -16.38
N LEU A 640 26.94 3.30 -16.73
CA LEU A 640 27.75 4.11 -15.83
C LEU A 640 27.82 5.56 -16.32
N THR A 641 27.67 6.51 -15.39
CA THR A 641 27.81 7.94 -15.70
C THR A 641 28.43 8.71 -14.54
N ARG A 642 29.25 9.72 -14.83
CA ARG A 642 29.89 10.57 -13.82
C ARG A 642 29.33 11.98 -13.84
N PHE A 643 28.70 12.39 -12.74
CA PHE A 643 28.14 13.74 -12.54
C PHE A 643 29.17 14.72 -11.97
N LYS A 644 29.97 14.29 -10.99
CA LYS A 644 30.98 15.13 -10.32
C LYS A 644 32.23 14.32 -9.95
N TYR A 645 33.32 15.02 -9.65
CA TYR A 645 34.45 14.43 -8.94
C TYR A 645 34.18 14.55 -7.44
N SER A 646 34.47 13.49 -6.70
CA SER A 646 34.22 13.43 -5.27
C SER A 646 35.15 12.42 -4.62
N ASP A 647 35.66 12.74 -3.43
CA ASP A 647 36.67 11.93 -2.72
C ASP A 647 36.13 10.59 -2.21
N ASP A 648 34.81 10.47 -2.09
CA ASP A 648 34.08 9.25 -1.73
C ASP A 648 33.86 8.29 -2.91
N THR A 649 34.24 8.68 -4.13
CA THR A 649 34.11 7.81 -5.32
C THR A 649 35.20 6.72 -5.28
N PRO A 650 34.85 5.43 -5.21
CA PRO A 650 35.83 4.35 -5.19
C PRO A 650 36.59 4.28 -6.52
N GLN A 651 37.86 3.88 -6.46
CA GLN A 651 38.69 3.69 -7.66
C GLN A 651 38.13 2.59 -8.57
N LYS A 652 37.61 1.50 -7.98
CA LYS A 652 37.07 0.35 -8.70
C LYS A 652 35.65 0.03 -8.25
N ILE A 653 34.77 -0.20 -9.21
CA ILE A 653 33.37 -0.60 -8.97
C ILE A 653 33.18 -2.05 -9.42
N GLN A 654 32.28 -2.78 -8.75
CA GLN A 654 31.94 -4.15 -9.11
C GLN A 654 31.09 -4.19 -10.39
N ILE A 655 31.41 -5.09 -11.32
CA ILE A 655 30.58 -5.32 -12.50
C ILE A 655 29.34 -6.13 -12.09
N PRO A 656 28.11 -5.70 -12.43
CA PRO A 656 26.88 -6.32 -11.95
C PRO A 656 26.42 -7.53 -12.80
N ALA A 657 27.31 -8.12 -13.61
CA ALA A 657 26.99 -9.27 -14.46
C ALA A 657 28.24 -10.11 -14.75
N GLU A 658 28.06 -11.38 -15.13
CA GLU A 658 29.18 -12.29 -15.45
C GLU A 658 29.80 -11.97 -16.81
N LYS A 659 28.97 -11.67 -17.81
CA LYS A 659 29.36 -11.27 -19.15
C LYS A 659 28.88 -9.85 -19.40
N VAL A 660 29.78 -8.98 -19.85
CA VAL A 660 29.48 -7.62 -20.29
C VAL A 660 30.09 -7.36 -21.66
N THR A 661 29.35 -6.70 -22.55
CA THR A 661 29.82 -6.31 -23.89
C THR A 661 29.53 -4.82 -24.08
N LEU A 662 30.51 -4.04 -24.52
CA LEU A 662 30.30 -2.60 -24.73
C LEU A 662 29.24 -2.40 -25.81
N ARG A 663 28.17 -1.68 -25.48
CA ARG A 663 27.11 -1.32 -26.42
C ARG A 663 27.42 0.01 -27.08
N PHE A 664 27.63 1.06 -26.27
CA PHE A 664 28.12 2.34 -26.73
C PHE A 664 28.73 3.16 -25.59
N GLU A 665 29.45 4.20 -25.95
CA GLU A 665 29.97 5.21 -25.05
C GLU A 665 29.75 6.60 -25.66
N ALA A 666 29.54 7.58 -24.80
CA ALA A 666 29.37 8.97 -25.19
C ALA A 666 30.02 9.91 -24.18
N LEU A 667 30.57 11.02 -24.67
CA LEU A 667 31.06 12.11 -23.84
C LEU A 667 30.53 13.44 -24.36
N ILE A 668 30.21 14.32 -23.44
CA ILE A 668 29.86 15.69 -23.77
C ILE A 668 30.99 16.66 -23.46
N SER A 669 31.34 17.47 -24.45
CA SER A 669 32.20 18.65 -24.30
C SER A 669 31.49 19.89 -24.86
N ASP A 670 31.69 20.20 -26.15
CA ASP A 670 30.97 21.24 -26.90
C ASP A 670 29.72 20.71 -27.62
N LYS A 671 29.79 19.45 -28.04
CA LYS A 671 28.75 18.58 -28.60
C LYS A 671 28.92 17.17 -28.01
N VAL A 672 27.98 16.28 -28.31
CA VAL A 672 28.11 14.86 -27.93
C VAL A 672 29.02 14.13 -28.93
N HIS A 673 29.95 13.33 -28.43
CA HIS A 673 30.86 12.50 -29.22
C HIS A 673 30.70 11.03 -28.85
N PHE A 674 30.60 10.15 -29.85
CA PHE A 674 30.60 8.68 -29.71
C PHE A 674 31.99 8.09 -29.99
N ASN A 675 32.21 6.82 -29.62
CA ASN A 675 33.46 6.07 -29.87
C ASN A 675 34.71 6.81 -29.39
N THR A 676 34.59 7.43 -28.21
CA THR A 676 35.60 8.27 -27.58
C THR A 676 36.79 7.48 -27.02
N LYS A 677 36.72 6.14 -27.08
CA LYS A 677 37.61 5.16 -26.46
C LYS A 677 37.70 5.30 -24.95
N ILE A 678 36.67 5.86 -24.30
CA ILE A 678 36.65 6.05 -22.85
C ILE A 678 36.63 4.70 -22.14
N ALA A 679 35.88 3.73 -22.67
CA ALA A 679 35.83 2.35 -22.20
C ALA A 679 37.21 1.67 -22.25
N ASP A 680 38.09 2.02 -23.19
CA ASP A 680 39.45 1.47 -23.27
C ASP A 680 40.33 1.93 -22.09
N PHE A 681 40.04 3.09 -21.49
CA PHE A 681 40.77 3.60 -20.32
C PHE A 681 40.27 3.00 -19.00
N VAL A 682 39.17 2.26 -19.05
CA VAL A 682 38.47 1.69 -17.91
C VAL A 682 38.78 0.19 -17.91
N GLN A 683 39.87 -0.21 -17.22
CA GLN A 683 40.34 -1.59 -17.25
C GLN A 683 39.38 -2.53 -16.52
N ILE A 684 38.90 -3.56 -17.22
CA ILE A 684 38.17 -4.67 -16.62
C ILE A 684 39.19 -5.70 -16.11
N ALA A 685 39.27 -5.84 -14.79
CA ALA A 685 40.08 -6.87 -14.15
C ALA A 685 39.32 -7.45 -12.96
N GLU A 686 39.33 -8.78 -12.81
CA GLU A 686 38.72 -9.48 -11.65
C GLU A 686 37.25 -9.11 -11.39
N GLN A 687 36.42 -8.99 -12.45
CA GLN A 687 35.01 -8.58 -12.34
C GLN A 687 34.80 -7.18 -11.73
N ARG A 688 35.81 -6.31 -11.84
CA ARG A 688 35.74 -4.91 -11.44
C ARG A 688 36.14 -4.01 -12.58
N ILE A 689 35.63 -2.79 -12.53
CA ILE A 689 35.83 -1.76 -13.51
C ILE A 689 36.55 -0.57 -12.85
N ASP A 690 37.68 -0.13 -13.40
CA ASP A 690 38.44 1.03 -12.89
C ASP A 690 37.83 2.33 -13.40
N VAL A 691 37.22 3.11 -12.51
CA VAL A 691 36.48 4.33 -12.84
C VAL A 691 37.24 5.61 -12.54
N GLU A 692 38.49 5.52 -12.06
CA GLU A 692 39.31 6.68 -11.71
C GLU A 692 39.45 7.64 -12.90
N LYS A 693 39.64 7.09 -14.10
CA LYS A 693 39.84 7.83 -15.35
C LYS A 693 38.55 8.18 -16.09
N LEU A 694 37.38 7.82 -15.56
CA LEU A 694 36.10 8.16 -16.17
C LEU A 694 35.90 9.69 -16.12
N PRO A 695 35.81 10.42 -17.26
CA PRO A 695 35.68 11.87 -17.24
C PRO A 695 34.26 12.32 -16.83
N LEU A 696 34.12 13.57 -16.38
CA LEU A 696 32.81 14.19 -16.13
C LEU A 696 31.95 14.16 -17.38
N GLY A 697 30.68 13.79 -17.24
CA GLY A 697 29.76 13.74 -18.37
C GLY A 697 29.92 12.55 -19.29
N ALA A 698 30.80 11.61 -18.96
CA ALA A 698 30.91 10.35 -19.68
C ALA A 698 29.71 9.47 -19.36
N VAL A 699 29.20 8.81 -20.39
CA VAL A 699 28.19 7.75 -20.31
C VAL A 699 28.76 6.51 -21.00
N ILE A 700 28.77 5.39 -20.30
CA ILE A 700 29.18 4.09 -20.86
C ILE A 700 28.03 3.11 -20.63
N VAL A 701 27.64 2.40 -21.69
CA VAL A 701 26.54 1.43 -21.67
C VAL A 701 27.05 0.09 -22.17
N TYR A 702 26.76 -0.96 -21.39
CA TYR A 702 27.10 -2.35 -21.67
C TYR A 702 25.85 -3.21 -21.79
N ASP A 703 25.85 -4.13 -22.74
CA ASP A 703 25.00 -5.32 -22.72
C ASP A 703 25.46 -6.28 -21.65
N THR A 704 24.52 -6.86 -20.89
CA THR A 704 24.81 -7.80 -19.82
C THR A 704 24.11 -9.13 -20.02
N GLU A 705 24.81 -10.22 -19.72
CA GLU A 705 24.26 -11.57 -19.74
C GLU A 705 24.75 -12.43 -18.56
N TYR A 706 23.96 -13.45 -18.22
CA TYR A 706 24.44 -14.56 -17.39
C TYR A 706 25.54 -15.36 -18.09
N GLY A 707 26.46 -15.92 -17.31
CA GLY A 707 27.35 -16.97 -17.79
C GLY A 707 26.66 -18.32 -17.88
N GLU A 708 27.33 -19.28 -18.51
CA GLU A 708 26.77 -20.61 -18.81
C GLU A 708 26.35 -21.38 -17.54
N GLN A 709 27.10 -21.24 -16.44
CA GLN A 709 26.80 -21.93 -15.19
C GLN A 709 25.47 -21.45 -14.60
N THR A 710 25.25 -20.13 -14.56
CA THR A 710 24.01 -19.53 -14.05
C THR A 710 22.82 -19.87 -14.95
N LYS A 711 22.98 -19.79 -16.28
CA LYS A 711 21.95 -20.22 -17.25
C LYS A 711 21.54 -21.68 -17.03
N GLN A 712 22.50 -22.58 -16.81
CA GLN A 712 22.22 -24.00 -16.56
C GLN A 712 21.44 -24.24 -15.27
N VAL A 713 21.77 -23.55 -14.17
CA VAL A 713 21.03 -23.71 -12.90
C VAL A 713 19.58 -23.26 -13.06
N ILE A 714 19.37 -22.09 -13.65
CA ILE A 714 18.03 -21.54 -13.89
C ILE A 714 17.22 -22.47 -14.80
N GLN A 715 17.83 -23.00 -15.85
CA GLN A 715 17.19 -23.96 -16.75
C GLN A 715 16.78 -25.24 -16.03
N LYS A 716 17.65 -25.81 -15.18
CA LYS A 716 17.35 -27.01 -14.38
C LYS A 716 16.21 -26.81 -13.39
N LEU A 717 16.11 -25.62 -12.79
CA LEU A 717 15.00 -25.24 -11.92
C LEU A 717 13.69 -25.05 -12.69
N ASN A 718 13.76 -24.52 -13.91
CA ASN A 718 12.58 -24.19 -14.72
C ASN A 718 12.00 -25.42 -15.44
N ASN A 719 12.83 -26.39 -15.84
CA ASN A 719 12.40 -27.58 -16.56
C ASN A 719 12.08 -28.78 -15.64
N GLY A 720 12.14 -28.61 -14.31
CA GLY A 720 11.83 -29.66 -13.33
C GLY A 720 12.94 -30.68 -13.11
N THR A 721 14.13 -30.54 -13.69
CA THR A 721 15.25 -31.49 -13.48
C THR A 721 15.67 -31.55 -12.02
N THR A 722 15.81 -30.38 -11.38
CA THR A 722 16.14 -30.30 -9.95
C THR A 722 15.03 -30.87 -9.08
N GLU A 723 13.76 -30.62 -9.44
CA GLU A 723 12.60 -31.17 -8.73
C GLU A 723 12.58 -32.70 -8.77
N ALA A 724 12.77 -33.30 -9.96
CA ALA A 724 12.81 -34.76 -10.10
C ALA A 724 13.96 -35.40 -9.31
N ALA A 725 15.14 -34.76 -9.31
CA ALA A 725 16.29 -35.25 -8.55
C ALA A 725 16.05 -35.20 -7.03
N ILE A 726 15.40 -34.13 -6.53
CA ILE A 726 15.02 -34.02 -5.11
C ILE A 726 13.93 -35.03 -4.77
N ASP A 727 12.90 -35.19 -5.61
CA ASP A 727 11.79 -36.14 -5.39
C ASP A 727 12.35 -37.56 -5.18
N GLN A 728 13.33 -37.97 -5.99
CA GLN A 728 14.02 -39.26 -5.83
C GLN A 728 14.73 -39.39 -4.48
N GLN A 729 15.36 -38.32 -3.97
CA GLN A 729 16.02 -38.36 -2.66
C GLN A 729 15.02 -38.41 -1.50
N LEU A 730 13.78 -37.92 -1.67
CA LEU A 730 12.78 -37.85 -0.61
C LEU A 730 11.94 -39.13 -0.47
N GLN A 731 11.81 -39.95 -1.51
CA GLN A 731 10.96 -41.15 -1.52
C GLN A 731 11.31 -42.13 -0.39
N ASP A 732 12.60 -42.39 -0.17
CA ASP A 732 13.10 -43.36 0.81
C ASP A 732 13.18 -42.80 2.24
N LEU A 733 12.96 -41.50 2.43
CA LEU A 733 13.05 -40.87 3.74
C LEU A 733 11.86 -41.22 4.63
N SER A 734 12.13 -41.46 5.92
CA SER A 734 11.07 -41.62 6.91
C SER A 734 10.49 -40.26 7.32
N LEU A 735 9.29 -40.25 7.93
CA LEU A 735 8.69 -39.01 8.47
C LEU A 735 9.60 -38.31 9.49
N THR A 736 10.43 -39.06 10.20
CA THR A 736 11.44 -38.53 11.12
C THR A 736 12.62 -37.87 10.40
N ASP A 737 13.03 -38.41 9.25
CA ASP A 737 14.06 -37.78 8.43
C ASP A 737 13.53 -36.48 7.79
N LEU A 738 12.26 -36.48 7.37
CA LEU A 738 11.57 -35.28 6.88
C LEU A 738 11.42 -34.21 7.97
N ASN A 739 11.22 -34.59 9.24
CA ASN A 739 11.31 -33.65 10.37
C ASN A 739 12.69 -32.97 10.44
N GLY A 740 13.76 -33.75 10.31
CA GLY A 740 15.14 -33.23 10.27
C GLY A 740 15.37 -32.25 9.13
N LEU A 741 14.83 -32.54 7.94
CA LEU A 741 14.90 -31.65 6.78
C LEU A 741 14.16 -30.33 7.02
N MET A 742 12.88 -30.40 7.43
CA MET A 742 11.98 -29.26 7.42
C MET A 742 12.02 -28.39 8.68
N PHE A 743 12.18 -28.98 9.88
CA PHE A 743 11.80 -28.32 11.15
C PHE A 743 12.86 -28.29 12.26
N LYS A 744 14.02 -28.95 12.13
CA LYS A 744 14.96 -29.12 13.26
C LYS A 744 16.13 -28.12 13.27
N GLY A 745 16.14 -27.15 14.20
CA GLY A 745 17.25 -26.19 14.36
C GLY A 745 18.45 -26.67 15.19
N GLU A 746 19.46 -25.80 15.34
CA GLU A 746 20.59 -25.95 16.27
C GLU A 746 20.24 -25.32 17.62
N THR A 747 19.76 -26.12 18.57
CA THR A 747 19.42 -25.66 19.93
C THR A 747 20.54 -26.02 20.89
N GLU A 748 21.45 -25.07 21.19
CA GLU A 748 22.03 -24.83 22.53
C GLU A 748 23.18 -23.79 22.57
N ASP A 749 23.82 -23.42 21.44
CA ASP A 749 24.87 -22.37 21.40
C ASP A 749 25.00 -21.75 19.97
N GLY A 750 23.92 -21.18 19.42
CA GLY A 750 23.97 -20.41 18.16
C GLY A 750 23.28 -21.03 16.95
N GLY A 751 21.97 -21.31 17.05
CA GLY A 751 21.14 -21.55 15.87
C GLY A 751 21.25 -20.42 14.85
N TYR A 752 21.12 -20.75 13.57
CA TYR A 752 21.23 -19.75 12.51
C TYR A 752 20.08 -18.75 12.65
N ASN A 753 20.40 -17.48 12.90
CA ASN A 753 19.42 -16.44 13.16
C ASN A 753 19.53 -15.34 12.11
N ILE A 754 18.39 -14.86 11.62
CA ILE A 754 18.31 -13.67 10.78
C ILE A 754 17.29 -12.74 11.44
N GLU A 755 17.71 -11.55 11.86
CA GLU A 755 16.85 -10.50 12.46
C GLU A 755 15.95 -11.01 13.61
N GLY A 756 16.49 -11.82 14.51
CA GLY A 756 15.75 -12.35 15.66
C GLY A 756 14.93 -13.60 15.37
N ILE A 757 14.78 -14.02 14.10
CA ILE A 757 14.10 -15.26 13.73
C ILE A 757 15.12 -16.40 13.66
N ASN A 758 14.91 -17.41 14.49
CA ASN A 758 15.70 -18.64 14.44
C ASN A 758 15.28 -19.50 13.25
N ILE A 759 16.26 -19.99 12.50
CA ILE A 759 16.03 -20.84 11.35
C ILE A 759 16.06 -22.31 11.79
N SER A 760 14.88 -22.92 11.80
CA SER A 760 14.69 -24.34 12.03
C SER A 760 14.35 -25.08 10.76
N GLY A 761 15.39 -25.32 9.96
CA GLY A 761 15.26 -25.99 8.67
C GLY A 761 14.54 -25.19 7.59
N ILE A 762 14.08 -25.89 6.55
CA ILE A 762 13.56 -25.25 5.34
C ILE A 762 12.29 -24.46 5.65
N ASP A 763 11.45 -24.94 6.56
CA ASP A 763 10.24 -24.24 7.00
C ASP A 763 10.59 -22.90 7.66
N GLY A 764 11.62 -22.88 8.52
CA GLY A 764 12.16 -21.65 9.10
C GLY A 764 12.70 -20.67 8.04
N ILE A 765 13.40 -21.15 7.01
CA ILE A 765 13.89 -20.29 5.91
C ILE A 765 12.72 -19.65 5.16
N LEU A 766 11.71 -20.44 4.79
CA LEU A 766 10.54 -19.95 4.08
C LEU A 766 9.74 -18.96 4.94
N ARG A 767 9.63 -19.22 6.25
CA ARG A 767 9.02 -18.29 7.20
C ARG A 767 9.70 -16.93 7.19
N VAL A 768 11.04 -16.86 7.24
CA VAL A 768 11.76 -15.58 7.13
C VAL A 768 11.49 -14.89 5.79
N TYR A 769 11.39 -15.62 4.68
CA TYR A 769 10.98 -15.02 3.39
C TYR A 769 9.58 -14.43 3.42
N HIS A 770 8.65 -15.05 4.14
CA HIS A 770 7.25 -14.60 4.24
C HIS A 770 7.08 -13.43 5.21
N GLU A 771 7.81 -13.43 6.33
CA GLU A 771 7.72 -12.40 7.37
C GLU A 771 8.67 -11.21 7.11
N ASN A 772 9.85 -11.44 6.53
CA ASN A 772 10.88 -10.40 6.31
C ASN A 772 11.79 -10.70 5.09
N GLU A 773 11.21 -10.63 3.88
CA GLU A 773 11.92 -10.83 2.60
C GLU A 773 13.18 -9.96 2.49
N ALA A 774 13.13 -8.72 2.98
CA ALA A 774 14.23 -7.76 2.90
C ALA A 774 15.46 -8.21 3.69
N ALA A 775 15.26 -8.69 4.92
CA ALA A 775 16.34 -9.17 5.79
C ALA A 775 17.07 -10.37 5.20
N ILE A 776 16.33 -11.42 4.82
CA ILE A 776 16.95 -12.62 4.23
C ILE A 776 17.59 -12.33 2.88
N SER A 777 17.00 -11.44 2.08
CA SER A 777 17.59 -11.02 0.81
C SER A 777 18.90 -10.27 1.02
N LYS A 778 18.95 -9.32 1.95
CA LYS A 778 20.19 -8.61 2.33
C LYS A 778 21.25 -9.60 2.82
N HIS A 779 20.84 -10.57 3.63
CA HIS A 779 21.74 -11.58 4.18
C HIS A 779 22.37 -12.46 3.10
N LEU A 780 21.56 -12.99 2.19
CA LEU A 780 22.01 -13.81 1.04
C LEU A 780 22.89 -13.01 0.07
N LYS A 781 22.60 -11.72 -0.14
CA LYS A 781 23.47 -10.84 -0.92
C LYS A 781 24.83 -10.60 -0.23
N SER A 782 24.89 -10.69 1.09
CA SER A 782 26.10 -10.40 1.88
C SER A 782 27.06 -11.60 1.99
N GLY A 783 26.56 -12.84 1.85
CA GLY A 783 27.43 -14.02 1.86
C GLY A 783 26.72 -15.36 1.74
N ASP A 784 27.52 -16.42 1.72
CA ASP A 784 27.08 -17.78 1.37
C ASP A 784 26.67 -18.62 2.57
N TRP A 785 26.72 -18.04 3.78
CA TRP A 785 26.56 -18.78 5.03
C TRP A 785 25.24 -19.54 5.11
N LEU A 786 24.14 -18.98 4.58
CA LEU A 786 22.82 -19.63 4.66
C LEU A 786 22.74 -20.84 3.71
N LEU A 787 23.37 -20.74 2.53
CA LEU A 787 23.47 -21.85 1.58
C LEU A 787 24.26 -23.00 2.22
N ASP A 788 25.40 -22.67 2.82
CA ASP A 788 26.25 -23.64 3.50
C ASP A 788 25.55 -24.28 4.69
N TYR A 789 24.91 -23.47 5.54
CA TYR A 789 24.14 -23.96 6.68
C TYR A 789 23.03 -24.93 6.26
N THR A 790 22.28 -24.58 5.20
CA THR A 790 21.14 -25.38 4.70
C THR A 790 21.56 -26.80 4.33
N ALA A 791 22.71 -26.97 3.67
CA ALA A 791 23.22 -28.29 3.32
C ALA A 791 23.92 -28.97 4.50
N GLN A 792 24.75 -28.26 5.25
CA GLN A 792 25.62 -28.84 6.29
C GLN A 792 24.82 -29.37 7.50
N ARG A 793 23.72 -28.70 7.88
CA ARG A 793 22.90 -29.13 9.03
C ARG A 793 22.34 -30.55 8.88
N LEU A 794 22.14 -31.00 7.64
CA LEU A 794 21.60 -32.33 7.33
C LEU A 794 22.61 -33.46 7.57
N PHE A 795 23.92 -33.17 7.65
CA PHE A 795 24.96 -34.18 7.88
C PHE A 795 24.85 -34.90 9.24
N ARG A 796 24.07 -34.32 10.17
CA ARG A 796 23.86 -34.85 11.53
C ARG A 796 23.00 -36.11 11.58
N SER A 797 22.26 -36.40 10.52
CA SER A 797 21.41 -37.58 10.42
C SER A 797 21.92 -38.49 9.32
N GLN A 798 22.22 -39.74 9.66
CA GLN A 798 22.82 -40.71 8.73
C GLN A 798 22.03 -40.86 7.42
N ASN A 799 20.69 -40.89 7.50
CA ASN A 799 19.81 -41.00 6.33
C ASN A 799 19.74 -39.73 5.48
N LEU A 800 20.16 -38.58 6.01
CA LEU A 800 20.15 -37.29 5.30
C LEU A 800 21.51 -36.92 4.71
N ILE A 801 22.56 -37.74 4.91
CA ILE A 801 23.90 -37.48 4.37
C ILE A 801 23.88 -37.42 2.83
N SER A 802 23.16 -38.34 2.17
CA SER A 802 23.02 -38.33 0.70
C SER A 802 22.39 -37.02 0.22
N LEU A 803 21.27 -36.62 0.82
CA LEU A 803 20.60 -35.37 0.51
C LEU A 803 21.47 -34.14 0.82
N SER A 804 22.22 -34.16 1.92
CA SER A 804 23.18 -33.12 2.31
C SER A 804 24.26 -32.93 1.24
N GLN A 805 24.85 -34.02 0.76
CA GLN A 805 25.87 -34.01 -0.30
C GLN A 805 25.30 -33.53 -1.63
N PHE A 806 24.09 -33.97 -1.96
CA PHE A 806 23.36 -33.51 -3.13
C PHE A 806 23.11 -31.99 -3.07
N LEU A 807 22.49 -31.49 -2.00
CA LEU A 807 22.20 -30.06 -1.84
C LEU A 807 23.48 -29.22 -1.82
N ARG A 808 24.55 -29.70 -1.19
CA ARG A 808 25.86 -29.03 -1.22
C ARG A 808 26.37 -28.89 -2.65
N THR A 809 26.22 -29.94 -3.47
CA THR A 809 26.63 -29.93 -4.88
C THR A 809 25.78 -28.99 -5.70
N GLU A 810 24.45 -29.04 -5.52
CA GLU A 810 23.50 -28.17 -6.21
C GLU A 810 23.69 -26.68 -5.85
N LEU A 811 24.11 -26.36 -4.62
CA LEU A 811 24.29 -24.99 -4.16
C LEU A 811 25.65 -24.36 -4.53
N ILE A 812 26.65 -25.14 -4.96
CA ILE A 812 27.97 -24.60 -5.37
C ILE A 812 27.84 -23.55 -6.49
N PRO A 813 27.10 -23.79 -7.59
CA PRO A 813 26.88 -22.79 -8.63
C PRO A 813 26.22 -21.49 -8.13
N TYR A 814 25.32 -21.56 -7.15
CA TYR A 814 24.62 -20.39 -6.60
C TYR A 814 25.57 -19.39 -5.95
N LYS A 815 26.70 -19.87 -5.41
CA LYS A 815 27.76 -19.03 -4.83
C LYS A 815 28.42 -18.10 -5.86
N LYS A 816 28.31 -18.41 -7.15
CA LYS A 816 28.93 -17.66 -8.24
C LYS A 816 27.99 -16.71 -8.97
N PHE A 817 26.70 -16.70 -8.63
CA PHE A 817 25.71 -15.83 -9.28
C PHE A 817 26.12 -14.36 -9.24
N GLN A 818 26.14 -13.73 -10.42
CA GLN A 818 26.22 -12.27 -10.61
C GLN A 818 25.07 -11.79 -11.52
N PRO A 819 24.38 -10.69 -11.15
CA PRO A 819 24.53 -9.93 -9.93
C PRO A 819 24.09 -10.73 -8.69
N ARG A 820 24.71 -10.47 -7.52
CA ARG A 820 24.32 -11.16 -6.27
C ARG A 820 22.84 -11.00 -5.92
N SER A 821 22.21 -9.95 -6.44
CA SER A 821 20.78 -9.66 -6.29
C SER A 821 19.84 -10.76 -6.80
N ILE A 822 20.26 -11.66 -7.71
CA ILE A 822 19.41 -12.78 -8.16
C ILE A 822 19.38 -13.98 -7.22
N LEU A 823 20.32 -14.07 -6.28
CA LEU A 823 20.45 -15.22 -5.40
C LEU A 823 19.20 -15.45 -4.51
N PRO A 824 18.62 -14.43 -3.84
CA PRO A 824 17.43 -14.61 -3.02
C PRO A 824 16.27 -15.27 -3.79
N LYS A 825 15.99 -14.80 -5.01
CA LYS A 825 14.96 -15.36 -5.91
C LYS A 825 15.12 -16.86 -6.13
N TYR A 826 16.29 -17.28 -6.59
CA TYR A 826 16.50 -18.68 -6.97
C TYR A 826 16.73 -19.59 -5.77
N PHE A 827 17.29 -19.07 -4.67
CA PHE A 827 17.37 -19.81 -3.41
C PHE A 827 15.97 -20.05 -2.83
N TYR A 828 15.09 -19.03 -2.82
CA TYR A 828 13.68 -19.20 -2.47
C TYR A 828 13.00 -20.26 -3.32
N LYS A 829 13.15 -20.20 -4.65
CA LYS A 829 12.56 -21.19 -5.57
C LYS A 829 12.99 -22.62 -5.25
N LEU A 830 14.27 -22.84 -4.91
CA LEU A 830 14.75 -24.15 -4.49
C LEU A 830 14.09 -24.61 -3.19
N MET A 831 13.99 -23.73 -2.19
CA MET A 831 13.33 -24.05 -0.91
C MET A 831 11.84 -24.36 -1.11
N GLU A 832 11.16 -23.61 -1.98
CA GLU A 832 9.76 -23.83 -2.34
C GLU A 832 9.55 -25.19 -3.03
N ILE A 833 10.43 -25.57 -3.96
CA ILE A 833 10.42 -26.90 -4.59
C ILE A 833 10.51 -27.99 -3.51
N ILE A 834 11.45 -27.87 -2.58
CA ILE A 834 11.60 -28.87 -1.50
C ILE A 834 10.35 -28.92 -0.62
N ASN A 835 9.75 -27.77 -0.30
CA ASN A 835 8.53 -27.70 0.49
C ASN A 835 7.31 -28.32 -0.20
N ASN A 836 7.17 -28.11 -1.52
CA ASN A 836 6.11 -28.71 -2.32
C ASN A 836 6.28 -30.23 -2.42
N LEU A 837 7.51 -30.71 -2.65
CA LEU A 837 7.82 -32.13 -2.67
C LEU A 837 7.68 -32.79 -1.30
N PHE A 838 7.98 -32.08 -0.21
CA PHE A 838 7.69 -32.53 1.15
C PHE A 838 6.19 -32.77 1.33
N THR A 839 5.36 -31.80 0.94
CA THR A 839 3.89 -31.91 1.02
C THR A 839 3.37 -33.08 0.17
N LYS A 840 3.88 -33.22 -1.06
CA LYS A 840 3.61 -34.37 -1.93
C LYS A 840 4.02 -35.69 -1.26
N THR A 841 5.19 -35.75 -0.65
CA THR A 841 5.69 -36.95 0.05
C THR A 841 4.80 -37.32 1.24
N LEU A 842 4.29 -36.33 1.99
CA LEU A 842 3.33 -36.58 3.07
C LEU A 842 2.04 -37.24 2.56
N SER A 843 1.54 -36.82 1.40
CA SER A 843 0.32 -37.41 0.80
C SER A 843 0.45 -38.92 0.49
N PHE A 844 1.67 -39.42 0.31
CA PHE A 844 1.94 -40.85 0.11
C PHE A 844 2.21 -41.62 1.41
N LYS A 845 2.62 -40.94 2.48
CA LYS A 845 3.03 -41.57 3.75
C LYS A 845 2.00 -41.46 4.87
N LEU A 846 1.01 -40.58 4.73
CA LEU A 846 -0.04 -40.33 5.71
C LEU A 846 -1.42 -40.67 5.15
N THR A 847 -2.44 -40.70 6.01
CA THR A 847 -3.83 -40.98 5.61
C THR A 847 -4.39 -39.88 4.69
N PRO A 848 -5.39 -40.20 3.85
CA PRO A 848 -6.15 -39.20 3.09
C PRO A 848 -6.78 -38.12 3.99
N PHE A 849 -7.26 -38.50 5.19
CA PHE A 849 -7.73 -37.57 6.21
C PHE A 849 -6.67 -36.52 6.59
N ALA A 850 -5.39 -36.88 6.66
CA ALA A 850 -4.35 -35.94 7.04
C ALA A 850 -3.92 -35.02 5.89
N THR A 851 -4.20 -35.38 4.63
CA THR A 851 -3.52 -34.79 3.46
C THR A 851 -4.45 -34.28 2.36
N GLN A 852 -5.70 -34.74 2.29
CA GLN A 852 -6.69 -34.35 1.28
C GLN A 852 -7.82 -33.46 1.86
N GLN A 853 -7.68 -33.03 3.11
CA GLN A 853 -8.63 -32.14 3.80
C GLN A 853 -8.29 -30.65 3.56
N ASP A 854 -9.01 -29.76 4.25
CA ASP A 854 -8.77 -28.32 4.22
C ASP A 854 -7.36 -27.88 4.67
N GLU A 855 -7.02 -26.62 4.38
CA GLU A 855 -5.68 -26.05 4.65
C GLU A 855 -5.28 -26.18 6.12
N PHE A 856 -6.24 -26.04 7.04
CA PHE A 856 -5.99 -26.14 8.48
C PHE A 856 -5.58 -27.54 8.91
N ILE A 857 -6.28 -28.57 8.45
CA ILE A 857 -5.90 -29.96 8.74
C ILE A 857 -4.53 -30.30 8.13
N GLN A 858 -4.23 -29.78 6.95
CA GLN A 858 -2.90 -29.95 6.35
C GLN A 858 -1.81 -29.27 7.17
N GLN A 859 -2.05 -28.06 7.70
CA GLN A 859 -1.10 -27.38 8.60
C GLN A 859 -0.92 -28.13 9.93
N LEU A 860 -2.00 -28.60 10.56
CA LEU A 860 -1.92 -29.45 11.74
C LEU A 860 -1.12 -30.74 11.48
N THR A 861 -1.29 -31.33 10.29
CA THR A 861 -0.55 -32.51 9.87
C THR A 861 0.94 -32.20 9.74
N ARG A 862 1.32 -31.08 9.12
CA ARG A 862 2.71 -30.62 9.07
C ARG A 862 3.28 -30.39 10.47
N TYR A 863 2.50 -29.80 11.37
CA TYR A 863 2.88 -29.59 12.77
C TYR A 863 3.07 -30.91 13.54
N SER A 864 2.25 -31.95 13.26
CA SER A 864 2.48 -33.29 13.81
C SER A 864 3.85 -33.85 13.43
N ILE A 865 4.31 -33.59 12.19
CA ILE A 865 5.66 -33.99 11.76
C ILE A 865 6.72 -33.19 12.52
N SER A 866 6.52 -31.89 12.78
CA SER A 866 7.47 -31.08 13.55
C SER A 866 7.67 -31.58 14.99
N LEU A 867 6.61 -32.10 15.61
CA LEU A 867 6.63 -32.57 16.99
C LEU A 867 7.29 -33.95 17.19
N TYR A 868 7.44 -34.76 16.14
CA TYR A 868 7.98 -36.12 16.26
C TYR A 868 9.39 -36.23 15.66
N GLY A 869 10.41 -36.10 16.51
CA GLY A 869 11.81 -36.03 16.10
C GLY A 869 12.71 -37.08 16.78
N THR A 870 14.02 -36.97 16.52
CA THR A 870 15.07 -37.79 17.14
C THR A 870 16.01 -36.96 18.01
N SER A 871 16.40 -37.52 19.16
CA SER A 871 17.53 -37.05 19.98
C SER A 871 18.45 -38.24 20.25
N GLY A 872 19.66 -38.21 19.68
CA GLY A 872 20.51 -39.40 19.57
C GLY A 872 19.85 -40.49 18.73
N GLU A 873 19.89 -41.74 19.22
CA GLU A 873 19.19 -42.89 18.58
C GLU A 873 17.68 -42.95 18.89
N ARG A 874 17.18 -42.09 19.78
CA ARG A 874 15.81 -42.19 20.32
C ARG A 874 14.84 -41.30 19.55
N ARG A 875 13.75 -41.87 19.07
CA ARG A 875 12.56 -41.13 18.60
C ARG A 875 11.68 -40.73 19.78
N PHE A 876 11.06 -39.56 19.71
CA PHE A 876 10.12 -39.11 20.74
C PHE A 876 9.09 -38.13 20.15
N LEU A 877 7.89 -38.16 20.71
CA LEU A 877 6.89 -37.11 20.53
C LEU A 877 7.15 -35.99 21.55
N ALA A 878 7.47 -34.80 21.06
CA ALA A 878 7.62 -33.59 21.85
C ALA A 878 6.26 -33.00 22.21
N ASN A 879 6.21 -32.28 23.34
CA ASN A 879 5.03 -31.54 23.78
C ASN A 879 4.97 -30.10 23.24
N ARG A 880 6.08 -29.60 22.70
CA ARG A 880 6.25 -28.27 22.10
C ARG A 880 7.19 -28.37 20.91
N LEU A 881 7.26 -27.29 20.12
CA LEU A 881 8.16 -27.19 18.99
C LEU A 881 9.61 -27.57 19.37
N PRO A 882 10.35 -28.28 18.50
CA PRO A 882 11.71 -28.75 18.77
C PRO A 882 12.69 -27.65 19.21
N GLU A 883 12.47 -26.39 18.79
CA GLU A 883 13.26 -25.23 19.21
C GLU A 883 13.26 -24.99 20.72
N GLN A 884 12.21 -25.42 21.43
CA GLN A 884 12.08 -25.30 22.89
C GLN A 884 12.48 -26.59 23.62
N CYS A 885 12.85 -27.65 22.88
CA CYS A 885 13.34 -28.90 23.45
C CYS A 885 14.85 -28.84 23.67
N LEU A 886 15.30 -27.90 24.50
CA LEU A 886 16.61 -27.97 25.13
C LEU A 886 16.77 -29.32 25.85
N PHE A 887 17.97 -29.89 25.76
CA PHE A 887 18.36 -31.15 26.36
C PHE A 887 17.91 -31.19 27.83
N GLY A 888 16.99 -32.10 28.15
CA GLY A 888 16.57 -32.35 29.53
C GLY A 888 15.22 -31.77 29.97
N THR A 889 14.43 -31.15 29.08
CA THR A 889 13.03 -30.83 29.43
C THR A 889 12.23 -32.13 29.67
N LYS A 890 11.60 -32.24 30.84
CA LYS A 890 10.75 -33.38 31.21
C LYS A 890 9.69 -33.57 30.14
N ILE A 891 9.79 -34.63 29.33
CA ILE A 891 8.66 -35.12 28.53
C ILE A 891 7.49 -35.35 29.51
N LEU A 892 6.47 -34.50 29.44
CA LEU A 892 5.32 -34.62 30.31
C LEU A 892 4.46 -35.76 29.79
N LEU A 893 4.50 -36.88 30.52
CA LEU A 893 3.80 -38.13 30.18
C LEU A 893 2.33 -37.89 29.78
N LYS A 894 1.63 -37.02 30.51
CA LYS A 894 0.25 -36.60 30.22
C LYS A 894 0.07 -36.06 28.79
N GLU A 895 0.96 -35.18 28.36
CA GLU A 895 0.84 -34.47 27.09
C GLU A 895 1.09 -35.42 25.92
N VAL A 896 2.09 -36.29 26.04
CA VAL A 896 2.37 -37.31 25.02
C VAL A 896 1.20 -38.28 24.86
N LEU A 897 0.64 -38.79 25.96
CA LEU A 897 -0.49 -39.73 25.91
C LEU A 897 -1.73 -39.13 25.25
N VAL A 898 -2.01 -37.85 25.50
CA VAL A 898 -3.10 -37.12 24.82
C VAL A 898 -2.78 -36.89 23.33
N ALA A 899 -1.53 -36.57 23.01
CA ALA A 899 -1.10 -36.20 21.67
C ALA A 899 -0.99 -37.39 20.70
N ILE A 900 -0.80 -38.62 21.18
CA ILE A 900 -0.63 -39.83 20.34
C ILE A 900 -1.78 -40.01 19.35
N ARG A 901 -3.03 -39.85 19.79
CA ARG A 901 -4.20 -40.05 18.91
C ARG A 901 -4.17 -39.09 17.72
N GLY A 902 -4.05 -37.79 17.98
CA GLY A 902 -4.10 -36.76 16.95
C GLY A 902 -2.86 -36.75 16.05
N ASN A 903 -1.67 -36.87 16.63
CA ASN A 903 -0.42 -36.71 15.88
C ASN A 903 0.04 -38.00 15.19
N LEU A 904 -0.24 -39.18 15.76
CA LEU A 904 0.28 -40.45 15.24
C LEU A 904 -0.81 -41.37 14.70
N ILE A 905 -1.88 -41.62 15.46
CA ILE A 905 -2.88 -42.63 15.07
C ILE A 905 -3.74 -42.14 13.89
N VAL A 906 -4.33 -40.95 14.01
CA VAL A 906 -5.23 -40.39 12.98
C VAL A 906 -4.49 -40.04 11.68
N THR A 907 -3.19 -39.74 11.78
CA THR A 907 -2.32 -39.48 10.62
C THR A 907 -1.80 -40.75 9.95
N GLY A 908 -2.07 -41.95 10.50
CA GLY A 908 -1.65 -43.24 9.93
C GLY A 908 -0.29 -43.74 10.39
N ARG A 909 0.35 -43.09 11.37
CA ARG A 909 1.68 -43.41 11.89
C ARG A 909 1.62 -44.48 12.99
N TYR A 910 0.96 -45.60 12.68
CA TYR A 910 0.66 -46.65 13.66
C TYR A 910 1.94 -47.24 14.29
N GLU A 911 2.99 -47.51 13.51
CA GLU A 911 4.23 -48.05 14.06
C GLU A 911 4.94 -47.10 15.04
N ASP A 912 4.90 -45.80 14.77
CA ASP A 912 5.43 -44.79 15.70
C ASP A 912 4.58 -44.74 16.97
N ALA A 913 3.24 -44.78 16.85
CA ALA A 913 2.32 -44.83 18.00
C ALA A 913 2.56 -46.08 18.87
N ARG A 914 2.67 -47.26 18.25
CA ARG A 914 2.96 -48.53 18.93
C ARG A 914 4.26 -48.45 19.72
N ARG A 915 5.32 -47.92 19.11
CA ARG A 915 6.63 -47.75 19.75
C ARG A 915 6.57 -46.80 20.95
N GLU A 916 5.90 -45.65 20.82
CA GLU A 916 5.73 -44.74 21.94
C GLU A 916 4.95 -45.40 23.08
N LEU A 917 3.84 -46.08 22.78
CA LEU A 917 3.07 -46.81 23.78
C LEU A 917 3.93 -47.86 24.50
N SER A 918 4.76 -48.64 23.78
CA SER A 918 5.70 -49.58 24.40
C SER A 918 6.67 -48.91 25.39
N LEU A 919 7.19 -47.73 25.06
CA LEU A 919 8.12 -46.98 25.91
C LEU A 919 7.45 -46.32 27.13
N LEU A 920 6.16 -46.02 27.01
CA LEU A 920 5.38 -45.33 28.05
C LEU A 920 4.71 -46.29 29.03
N ALA A 921 4.61 -47.58 28.71
CA ALA A 921 3.92 -48.59 29.53
C ALA A 921 4.35 -48.58 31.01
N GLN A 922 5.64 -48.80 31.28
CA GLN A 922 6.18 -48.83 32.63
C GLN A 922 6.12 -47.44 33.29
N LYS A 923 6.43 -46.37 32.55
CA LYS A 923 6.38 -44.99 33.06
C LYS A 923 4.98 -44.57 33.49
N SER A 924 3.95 -45.08 32.82
CA SER A 924 2.55 -44.81 33.13
C SER A 924 2.11 -45.52 34.40
N LEU A 925 2.54 -46.77 34.58
CA LEU A 925 2.32 -47.53 35.82
C LEU A 925 3.04 -46.90 37.03
N ASP A 926 4.18 -46.25 36.82
CA ASP A 926 4.98 -45.61 37.87
C ASP A 926 4.69 -44.11 38.04
N SER A 927 3.67 -43.58 37.36
CA SER A 927 3.39 -42.14 37.29
C SER A 927 2.98 -41.49 38.62
N GLY A 928 2.49 -42.29 39.58
CA GLY A 928 2.02 -41.80 40.87
C GLY A 928 0.72 -40.98 40.81
N ASN A 929 0.07 -40.89 39.64
CA ASN A 929 -1.14 -40.09 39.43
C ASN A 929 -2.16 -40.87 38.61
N ALA A 930 -3.33 -41.16 39.19
CA ALA A 930 -4.36 -41.98 38.56
C ALA A 930 -4.84 -41.40 37.22
N ALA A 931 -5.03 -40.08 37.13
CA ALA A 931 -5.49 -39.42 35.90
C ALA A 931 -4.44 -39.44 34.78
N ILE A 932 -3.15 -39.53 35.09
CA ILE A 932 -2.07 -39.69 34.10
C ILE A 932 -1.92 -41.16 33.71
N ALA A 933 -1.93 -42.07 34.70
CA ALA A 933 -1.81 -43.51 34.47
C ALA A 933 -2.94 -44.02 33.56
N LEU A 934 -4.19 -43.58 33.78
CA LEU A 934 -5.36 -44.00 33.00
C LEU A 934 -5.44 -43.41 31.59
N LEU A 935 -4.63 -42.39 31.25
CA LEU A 935 -4.51 -41.95 29.86
C LEU A 935 -3.78 -42.98 28.98
N TYR A 936 -2.95 -43.84 29.56
CA TYR A 936 -2.26 -44.90 28.84
C TYR A 936 -3.22 -45.96 28.28
N PRO A 937 -4.08 -46.62 29.08
CA PRO A 937 -5.06 -47.55 28.54
C PRO A 937 -6.06 -46.87 27.60
N GLN A 938 -6.38 -45.58 27.80
CA GLN A 938 -7.19 -44.81 26.85
C GLN A 938 -6.49 -44.64 25.48
N ALA A 939 -5.20 -44.30 25.46
CA ALA A 939 -4.44 -44.19 24.22
C ALA A 939 -4.25 -45.55 23.53
N LEU A 940 -4.13 -46.63 24.32
CA LEU A 940 -4.08 -48.00 23.83
C LEU A 940 -5.43 -48.44 23.23
N GLN A 941 -6.55 -48.06 23.84
CA GLN A 941 -7.89 -48.24 23.27
C GLN A 941 -8.03 -47.49 21.95
N ASP A 942 -7.59 -46.23 21.87
CA ASP A 942 -7.60 -45.46 20.61
C ASP A 942 -6.79 -46.18 19.51
N TYR A 943 -5.62 -46.74 19.85
CA TYR A 943 -4.83 -47.55 18.92
C TYR A 943 -5.57 -48.82 18.50
N PHE A 944 -6.12 -49.54 19.47
CA PHE A 944 -6.87 -50.78 19.25
C PHE A 944 -8.03 -50.58 18.28
N LEU A 945 -8.73 -49.45 18.38
CA LEU A 945 -9.89 -49.14 17.56
C LEU A 945 -9.55 -48.62 16.16
N LEU A 946 -8.46 -47.86 16.02
CA LEU A 946 -8.17 -47.09 14.80
C LEU A 946 -7.01 -47.64 13.95
N ALA A 947 -6.13 -48.48 14.51
CA ALA A 947 -5.05 -49.10 13.75
C ALA A 947 -5.54 -50.35 13.00
N PRO A 948 -5.09 -50.61 11.75
CA PRO A 948 -5.52 -51.76 10.96
C PRO A 948 -5.37 -53.12 11.67
N ASN A 949 -4.28 -53.30 12.44
CA ASN A 949 -4.02 -54.49 13.26
C ASN A 949 -4.12 -54.18 14.76
N GLY A 950 -4.96 -53.22 15.14
CA GLY A 950 -5.08 -52.74 16.51
C GLY A 950 -5.51 -53.82 17.51
N ARG A 951 -6.24 -54.84 17.07
CA ARG A 951 -6.73 -55.92 17.93
C ARG A 951 -5.61 -56.76 18.54
N ASP A 952 -4.50 -56.92 17.83
CA ASP A 952 -3.41 -57.82 18.23
C ASP A 952 -2.52 -57.20 19.32
N ILE A 953 -2.55 -55.86 19.47
CA ILE A 953 -1.65 -55.11 20.38
C ILE A 953 -1.74 -55.58 21.83
N LEU A 954 -2.91 -56.04 22.27
CA LEU A 954 -3.13 -56.49 23.65
C LEU A 954 -2.32 -57.74 24.00
N THR A 955 -2.09 -58.61 23.01
CA THR A 955 -1.37 -59.89 23.17
C THR A 955 0.10 -59.80 22.81
N GLU A 956 0.53 -58.67 22.21
CA GLU A 956 1.90 -58.43 21.82
C GLU A 956 2.83 -58.35 23.04
N LYS A 957 3.99 -59.01 22.95
CA LYS A 957 5.02 -58.97 23.99
C LYS A 957 5.96 -57.77 23.79
N LEU A 958 6.09 -56.98 24.84
CA LEU A 958 7.05 -55.88 24.97
C LEU A 958 8.47 -56.43 25.18
N PRO A 959 9.53 -55.62 25.01
CA PRO A 959 10.93 -56.05 25.17
C PRO A 959 11.26 -56.69 26.53
N ASN A 960 10.50 -56.39 27.57
CA ASN A 960 10.63 -56.97 28.91
C ASN A 960 9.81 -58.27 29.12
N GLY A 961 9.21 -58.81 28.05
CA GLY A 961 8.42 -60.04 28.06
C GLY A 961 6.98 -59.91 28.56
N ARG A 962 6.55 -58.73 29.03
CA ARG A 962 5.16 -58.46 29.44
C ARG A 962 4.30 -58.04 28.24
N THR A 963 3.00 -58.21 28.34
CA THR A 963 2.07 -57.73 27.30
C THR A 963 1.57 -56.32 27.60
N PHE A 964 1.00 -55.64 26.60
CA PHE A 964 0.29 -54.39 26.84
C PHE A 964 -0.88 -54.58 27.81
N LEU A 965 -1.63 -55.70 27.68
CA LEU A 965 -2.74 -56.05 28.57
C LEU A 965 -2.31 -56.17 30.04
N TYR A 966 -1.12 -56.73 30.30
CA TYR A 966 -0.55 -56.77 31.66
C TYR A 966 -0.47 -55.38 32.28
N TYR A 967 0.01 -54.38 31.53
CA TYR A 967 0.11 -53.01 32.02
C TYR A 967 -1.25 -52.36 32.24
N VAL A 968 -2.23 -52.63 31.38
CA VAL A 968 -3.62 -52.17 31.57
C VAL A 968 -4.15 -52.67 32.91
N PHE A 969 -4.04 -53.97 33.20
CA PHE A 969 -4.51 -54.53 34.47
C PHE A 969 -3.75 -54.00 35.67
N GLN A 970 -2.42 -53.90 35.62
CA GLN A 970 -1.63 -53.33 36.72
C GLN A 970 -2.00 -51.87 37.01
N ILE A 971 -2.29 -51.07 35.97
CA ILE A 971 -2.75 -49.69 36.13
C ILE A 971 -4.14 -49.66 36.79
N ILE A 972 -5.07 -50.50 36.36
CA ILE A 972 -6.42 -50.58 36.97
C ILE A 972 -6.35 -51.07 38.41
N GLU A 973 -5.52 -52.06 38.72
CA GLU A 973 -5.33 -52.55 40.10
C GLU A 973 -4.74 -51.48 41.02
N ARG A 974 -3.77 -50.70 40.53
CA ARG A 974 -3.07 -49.68 41.31
C ARG A 974 -3.84 -48.36 41.42
N TYR A 975 -4.52 -47.94 40.35
CA TYR A 975 -5.13 -46.62 40.20
C TYR A 975 -6.64 -46.66 39.96
N GLY A 976 -7.29 -47.82 40.05
CA GLY A 976 -8.74 -47.98 39.91
C GLY A 976 -9.56 -47.28 41.00
N ALA A 977 -8.92 -46.65 41.99
CA ALA A 977 -9.59 -45.82 42.96
C ALA A 977 -10.03 -44.46 42.34
N ILE A 978 -11.29 -44.11 42.58
CA ILE A 978 -11.97 -42.96 41.96
C ILE A 978 -11.62 -41.65 42.68
N GLU A 979 -10.60 -40.93 42.21
CA GLU A 979 -10.13 -39.67 42.82
C GLU A 979 -10.73 -38.39 42.19
N THR A 980 -10.81 -38.31 40.85
CA THR A 980 -11.18 -37.08 40.12
C THR A 980 -12.20 -37.39 39.03
N ILE A 981 -12.95 -36.40 38.57
CA ILE A 981 -13.91 -36.58 37.46
C ILE A 981 -13.26 -37.16 36.19
N LYS A 982 -12.00 -36.80 35.93
CA LYS A 982 -11.20 -37.30 34.80
C LYS A 982 -10.76 -38.73 34.96
N SER A 983 -10.15 -39.09 36.09
CA SER A 983 -9.73 -40.48 36.32
C SER A 983 -10.94 -41.43 36.35
N THR A 984 -12.08 -40.96 36.88
CA THR A 984 -13.34 -41.73 36.87
C THR A 984 -13.81 -42.05 35.45
N ALA A 985 -13.83 -41.03 34.58
CA ALA A 985 -14.29 -41.19 33.21
C ALA A 985 -13.35 -42.04 32.36
N LEU A 986 -12.04 -41.86 32.52
CA LEU A 986 -11.04 -42.71 31.85
C LEU A 986 -11.17 -44.16 32.30
N LEU A 987 -11.38 -44.42 33.60
CA LEU A 987 -11.60 -45.77 34.12
C LEU A 987 -12.87 -46.39 33.53
N ALA A 988 -13.99 -45.64 33.48
CA ALA A 988 -15.22 -46.11 32.87
C ALA A 988 -15.02 -46.50 31.39
N SER A 989 -14.40 -45.63 30.59
CA SER A 989 -14.08 -45.89 29.18
C SER A 989 -13.26 -47.18 29.02
N VAL A 990 -12.23 -47.36 29.84
CA VAL A 990 -11.35 -48.54 29.80
C VAL A 990 -12.08 -49.81 30.22
N LEU A 991 -12.90 -49.77 31.27
CA LEU A 991 -13.69 -50.93 31.72
C LEU A 991 -14.67 -51.37 30.64
N ARG A 992 -15.34 -50.43 29.98
CA ARG A 992 -16.24 -50.70 28.85
C ARG A 992 -15.49 -51.33 27.67
N TRP A 993 -14.30 -50.83 27.37
CA TRP A 993 -13.46 -51.42 26.34
C TRP A 993 -13.00 -52.84 26.67
N LEU A 994 -12.62 -53.11 27.92
CA LEU A 994 -12.25 -54.46 28.36
C LEU A 994 -13.43 -55.43 28.34
N ASP A 995 -14.63 -54.98 28.72
CA ASP A 995 -15.86 -55.76 28.58
C ASP A 995 -16.17 -56.12 27.11
N TYR A 996 -15.97 -55.16 26.20
CA TYR A 996 -16.05 -55.42 24.76
C TYR A 996 -15.01 -56.46 24.32
N CYS A 997 -13.76 -56.34 24.74
CA CYS A 997 -12.71 -57.31 24.43
C CYS A 997 -13.04 -58.71 24.97
N GLN A 998 -13.62 -58.79 26.17
CA GLN A 998 -14.03 -60.07 26.78
C GLN A 998 -15.18 -60.71 26.00
N SER A 999 -16.24 -59.95 25.70
CA SER A 999 -17.44 -60.44 24.99
C SER A 999 -17.12 -60.94 23.57
N HIS A 1000 -16.03 -60.44 22.96
CA HIS A 1000 -15.59 -60.84 21.63
C HIS A 1000 -14.41 -61.84 21.65
N ASN A 1001 -14.12 -62.47 22.80
CA ASN A 1001 -13.04 -63.46 22.97
C ASN A 1001 -11.63 -62.95 22.60
N ILE A 1002 -11.38 -61.64 22.76
CA ILE A 1002 -10.07 -61.03 22.52
C ILE A 1002 -9.17 -61.19 23.76
N ILE A 1003 -9.77 -61.15 24.95
CA ILE A 1003 -9.12 -61.44 26.24
C ILE A 1003 -9.87 -62.57 26.96
N THR A 1004 -9.18 -63.28 27.85
CA THR A 1004 -9.73 -64.45 28.57
C THR A 1004 -10.14 -64.13 30.01
N GLU A 1005 -9.59 -63.05 30.54
CA GLU A 1005 -9.80 -62.54 31.89
C GLU A 1005 -11.23 -62.01 32.03
N LYS A 1006 -11.89 -62.41 33.13
CA LYS A 1006 -13.30 -62.07 33.39
C LYS A 1006 -13.48 -61.01 34.47
N THR A 1007 -12.44 -60.78 35.27
CA THR A 1007 -12.49 -59.91 36.44
C THR A 1007 -11.15 -59.22 36.67
N VAL A 1008 -11.20 -58.02 37.24
CA VAL A 1008 -10.06 -57.29 37.81
C VAL A 1008 -10.53 -56.75 39.17
N CYS A 1009 -9.68 -56.80 40.19
CA CYS A 1009 -10.06 -56.42 41.57
C CYS A 1009 -11.33 -57.11 42.10
N ASN A 1010 -11.53 -58.40 41.76
CA ASN A 1010 -12.70 -59.22 42.14
C ASN A 1010 -14.07 -58.72 41.61
N LYS A 1011 -14.10 -57.83 40.61
CA LYS A 1011 -15.34 -57.41 39.92
C LYS A 1011 -15.26 -57.74 38.45
N THR A 1012 -16.40 -58.04 37.81
CA THR A 1012 -16.45 -58.07 36.34
C THR A 1012 -16.36 -56.64 35.79
N PHE A 1013 -15.88 -56.49 34.55
CA PHE A 1013 -15.71 -55.18 33.93
C PHE A 1013 -17.03 -54.40 33.85
N ILE A 1014 -18.10 -55.09 33.45
CA ILE A 1014 -19.45 -54.51 33.31
C ILE A 1014 -20.09 -54.14 34.65
N GLU A 1015 -19.93 -54.96 35.70
CA GLU A 1015 -20.44 -54.63 37.04
C GLU A 1015 -19.80 -53.34 37.56
N TRP A 1016 -18.49 -53.22 37.41
CA TRP A 1016 -17.77 -52.03 37.86
C TRP A 1016 -18.12 -50.79 37.02
N HIS A 1017 -18.22 -50.92 35.70
CA HIS A 1017 -18.71 -49.83 34.83
C HIS A 1017 -20.08 -49.33 35.28
N ASN A 1018 -21.03 -50.25 35.50
CA ASN A 1018 -22.40 -49.90 35.90
C ASN A 1018 -22.48 -49.22 37.28
N GLU A 1019 -21.59 -49.55 38.21
CA GLU A 1019 -21.48 -48.83 39.48
C GLU A 1019 -21.00 -47.40 39.29
N ILE A 1020 -20.00 -47.18 38.42
CA ILE A 1020 -19.52 -45.84 38.09
C ILE A 1020 -20.65 -45.03 37.45
N GLU A 1021 -21.29 -45.57 36.42
CA GLU A 1021 -22.39 -44.91 35.72
C GLU A 1021 -23.52 -44.47 36.68
N LYS A 1022 -23.92 -45.33 37.62
CA LYS A 1022 -24.99 -45.01 38.59
C LYS A 1022 -24.59 -43.96 39.64
N SER A 1023 -23.31 -43.86 39.97
CA SER A 1023 -22.82 -43.01 41.07
C SER A 1023 -22.11 -41.73 40.61
N PHE A 1024 -21.78 -41.63 39.32
CA PHE A 1024 -20.96 -40.54 38.76
C PHE A 1024 -21.58 -39.16 38.99
N ASP A 1025 -22.82 -39.00 38.53
CA ASP A 1025 -23.53 -37.72 38.59
C ASP A 1025 -23.80 -37.28 40.03
N ALA A 1026 -24.23 -38.21 40.89
CA ALA A 1026 -24.42 -37.96 42.31
C ALA A 1026 -23.13 -37.51 43.03
N LYS A 1027 -21.96 -37.90 42.51
CA LYS A 1027 -20.65 -37.58 43.08
C LYS A 1027 -20.09 -36.25 42.57
N TYR A 1028 -20.28 -35.93 41.29
CA TYR A 1028 -19.59 -34.81 40.64
C TYR A 1028 -20.51 -33.65 40.23
N TYR A 1029 -21.84 -33.82 40.23
CA TYR A 1029 -22.77 -32.77 39.83
C TYR A 1029 -23.50 -32.13 41.02
N SER A 1030 -23.65 -30.80 40.99
CA SER A 1030 -24.54 -30.05 41.89
C SER A 1030 -25.23 -28.91 41.12
N GLU A 1031 -26.42 -28.47 41.54
CA GLU A 1031 -27.12 -27.38 40.85
C GLU A 1031 -26.33 -26.06 40.86
N GLU A 1032 -25.57 -25.80 41.94
CA GLU A 1032 -24.78 -24.57 42.12
C GLU A 1032 -23.46 -24.57 41.32
N ARG A 1033 -22.69 -25.67 41.38
CA ARG A 1033 -21.36 -25.76 40.74
C ARG A 1033 -21.38 -26.45 39.38
N LYS A 1034 -22.53 -27.01 38.98
CA LYS A 1034 -22.64 -27.98 37.87
C LYS A 1034 -21.65 -29.12 38.11
N TYR A 1035 -20.84 -29.52 37.14
CA TYR A 1035 -19.78 -30.51 37.36
C TYR A 1035 -18.55 -29.91 38.05
N ASP A 1036 -18.17 -30.47 39.19
CA ASP A 1036 -17.03 -30.04 40.02
C ASP A 1036 -15.69 -30.52 39.42
N GLY A 1037 -14.97 -29.60 38.77
CA GLY A 1037 -13.67 -29.88 38.14
C GLY A 1037 -13.16 -28.75 37.25
N VAL A 1038 -11.90 -28.86 36.81
CA VAL A 1038 -11.33 -27.97 35.78
C VAL A 1038 -12.09 -28.20 34.47
N ILE A 1039 -12.53 -27.11 33.80
CA ILE A 1039 -13.35 -27.18 32.58
C ILE A 1039 -12.83 -28.19 31.56
N VAL A 1040 -11.52 -28.17 31.29
CA VAL A 1040 -10.87 -29.07 30.33
C VAL A 1040 -10.97 -30.54 30.75
N ASP A 1041 -10.88 -30.83 32.05
CA ASP A 1041 -10.95 -32.20 32.55
C ASP A 1041 -12.40 -32.73 32.53
N VAL A 1042 -13.39 -31.90 32.87
CA VAL A 1042 -14.83 -32.24 32.75
C VAL A 1042 -15.19 -32.49 31.29
N LEU A 1043 -14.76 -31.60 30.41
CA LEU A 1043 -14.95 -31.74 28.98
C LEU A 1043 -14.33 -33.07 28.53
N LEU A 1044 -13.02 -33.30 28.76
CA LEU A 1044 -12.34 -34.54 28.37
C LEU A 1044 -13.09 -35.79 28.82
N SER A 1045 -13.59 -35.81 30.06
CA SER A 1045 -14.42 -36.89 30.61
C SER A 1045 -15.67 -37.16 29.76
N MET A 1046 -16.37 -36.11 29.30
CA MET A 1046 -17.54 -36.24 28.43
C MET A 1046 -17.22 -36.81 27.04
N VAL A 1047 -15.97 -36.70 26.56
CA VAL A 1047 -15.58 -37.31 25.27
C VAL A 1047 -15.14 -38.76 25.41
N VAL A 1048 -14.42 -39.09 26.48
CA VAL A 1048 -13.92 -40.46 26.67
C VAL A 1048 -15.02 -41.41 27.17
N ALA A 1049 -15.92 -40.93 28.03
CA ALA A 1049 -17.01 -41.73 28.59
C ALA A 1049 -18.32 -40.91 28.69
N PRO A 1050 -18.92 -40.46 27.58
CA PRO A 1050 -20.18 -39.71 27.58
C PRO A 1050 -21.33 -40.44 28.27
N GLU A 1051 -21.28 -41.76 28.32
CA GLU A 1051 -22.29 -42.62 28.93
C GLU A 1051 -22.47 -42.39 30.43
N ILE A 1052 -21.45 -41.97 31.19
CA ILE A 1052 -21.58 -41.85 32.65
C ILE A 1052 -22.21 -40.53 33.09
N PHE A 1053 -22.46 -39.62 32.14
CA PHE A 1053 -23.05 -38.32 32.40
C PHE A 1053 -24.56 -38.36 32.20
N ASP A 1054 -25.31 -37.69 33.09
CA ASP A 1054 -26.70 -37.39 32.78
C ASP A 1054 -26.79 -36.41 31.61
N SER A 1055 -27.64 -36.74 30.64
CA SER A 1055 -27.78 -35.98 29.41
C SER A 1055 -28.28 -34.54 29.64
N VAL A 1056 -29.10 -34.28 30.66
CA VAL A 1056 -29.60 -32.94 30.97
C VAL A 1056 -28.52 -32.12 31.65
N HIS A 1057 -27.83 -32.71 32.63
CA HIS A 1057 -26.75 -32.05 33.38
C HIS A 1057 -25.54 -31.73 32.50
N ALA A 1058 -25.12 -32.65 31.63
CA ALA A 1058 -24.01 -32.43 30.70
C ALA A 1058 -24.31 -31.30 29.71
N VAL A 1059 -25.54 -31.26 29.20
CA VAL A 1059 -26.00 -30.21 28.30
C VAL A 1059 -26.04 -28.84 28.97
N ASP A 1060 -26.52 -28.80 30.21
CA ASP A 1060 -26.54 -27.57 30.99
C ASP A 1060 -25.12 -27.06 31.31
N TYR A 1061 -24.19 -27.97 31.63
CA TYR A 1061 -22.78 -27.64 31.82
C TYR A 1061 -22.14 -27.07 30.55
N ILE A 1062 -22.34 -27.73 29.41
CA ILE A 1062 -21.84 -27.27 28.11
C ILE A 1062 -22.37 -25.87 27.78
N ARG A 1063 -23.67 -25.63 28.01
CA ARG A 1063 -24.28 -24.32 27.80
C ARG A 1063 -23.67 -23.26 28.72
N ASN A 1064 -23.51 -23.57 30.01
CA ASN A 1064 -22.91 -22.67 30.99
C ASN A 1064 -21.45 -22.32 30.65
N VAL A 1065 -20.66 -23.32 30.25
CA VAL A 1065 -19.28 -23.15 29.81
C VAL A 1065 -19.23 -22.30 28.53
N SER A 1066 -20.08 -22.59 27.53
CA SER A 1066 -20.13 -21.81 26.29
C SER A 1066 -20.42 -20.32 26.50
N GLN A 1067 -21.26 -19.97 27.50
CA GLN A 1067 -21.57 -18.58 27.85
C GLN A 1067 -20.45 -17.88 28.61
N LYS A 1068 -19.57 -18.63 29.30
CA LYS A 1068 -18.42 -18.10 30.05
C LYS A 1068 -17.13 -17.98 29.21
N ILE A 1069 -17.09 -18.65 28.05
CA ILE A 1069 -15.93 -18.71 27.14
C ILE A 1069 -15.59 -17.41 26.39
N PRO A 1070 -16.43 -16.35 26.23
CA PRO A 1070 -16.01 -15.12 25.53
C PRO A 1070 -14.75 -14.43 26.10
N LYS A 1071 -14.30 -14.81 27.31
CA LYS A 1071 -13.09 -14.31 27.98
C LYS A 1071 -11.90 -15.30 28.01
N LEU A 1072 -12.03 -16.47 27.40
CA LEU A 1072 -10.98 -17.49 27.33
C LEU A 1072 -10.34 -17.44 25.93
N ASN A 1073 -9.09 -16.97 25.89
CA ASN A 1073 -8.10 -16.99 24.80
C ASN A 1073 -8.56 -17.63 23.46
N GLU A 1074 -8.50 -16.85 22.37
CA GLU A 1074 -9.00 -17.18 21.01
C GLU A 1074 -8.52 -18.54 20.47
N ASN A 1075 -7.36 -19.02 20.93
CA ASN A 1075 -6.75 -20.29 20.52
C ASN A 1075 -7.46 -21.57 21.04
N ILE A 1076 -8.43 -21.47 21.96
CA ILE A 1076 -9.09 -22.63 22.60
C ILE A 1076 -10.49 -22.90 21.99
N ILE A 1077 -11.03 -21.94 21.24
CA ILE A 1077 -12.44 -21.92 20.83
C ILE A 1077 -12.78 -23.00 19.78
N PRO A 1078 -12.03 -23.18 18.68
CA PRO A 1078 -12.38 -24.18 17.65
C PRO A 1078 -12.26 -25.62 18.16
N ALA A 1079 -11.22 -25.91 18.94
CA ALA A 1079 -11.00 -27.21 19.56
C ALA A 1079 -12.10 -27.54 20.57
N THR A 1080 -12.51 -26.56 21.39
CA THR A 1080 -13.60 -26.71 22.35
C THR A 1080 -14.94 -26.89 21.63
N VAL A 1081 -15.18 -26.20 20.52
CA VAL A 1081 -16.40 -26.35 19.72
C VAL A 1081 -16.49 -27.73 19.03
N ALA A 1082 -15.42 -28.19 18.39
CA ALA A 1082 -15.35 -29.54 17.80
C ALA A 1082 -15.49 -30.64 18.88
N PHE A 1083 -14.94 -30.38 20.05
CA PHE A 1083 -15.05 -31.21 21.24
C PHE A 1083 -16.50 -31.30 21.76
N LEU A 1084 -17.21 -30.17 21.82
CA LEU A 1084 -18.63 -30.08 22.17
C LEU A 1084 -19.54 -30.75 21.14
N ILE A 1085 -19.19 -30.73 19.85
CA ILE A 1085 -19.89 -31.46 18.78
C ILE A 1085 -19.77 -32.98 18.96
N ARG A 1086 -18.57 -33.50 19.26
CA ARG A 1086 -18.39 -34.95 19.52
C ARG A 1086 -19.09 -35.41 20.80
N ALA A 1087 -19.01 -34.62 21.88
CA ALA A 1087 -19.70 -34.92 23.13
C ALA A 1087 -21.22 -34.99 22.92
N SER A 1088 -21.79 -34.02 22.17
CA SER A 1088 -23.23 -33.99 21.88
C SER A 1088 -23.70 -35.09 20.91
N ALA A 1089 -22.91 -35.42 19.88
CA ALA A 1089 -23.20 -36.54 18.97
C ALA A 1089 -23.20 -37.89 19.70
N THR A 1090 -22.30 -38.07 20.67
CA THR A 1090 -22.20 -39.32 21.43
C THR A 1090 -23.30 -39.44 22.49
N MET A 1091 -23.69 -38.34 23.14
CA MET A 1091 -24.86 -38.31 24.05
C MET A 1091 -26.18 -38.60 23.31
N LYS A 1092 -26.31 -38.21 22.03
CA LYS A 1092 -27.53 -38.46 21.24
C LYS A 1092 -27.79 -39.96 20.98
N ARG A 1093 -26.75 -40.81 20.92
CA ARG A 1093 -26.90 -42.27 20.77
C ARG A 1093 -27.67 -42.93 21.93
N ARG A 1094 -27.83 -42.26 23.08
CA ARG A 1094 -28.58 -42.75 24.27
C ARG A 1094 -30.05 -42.33 24.32
N LEU A 1095 -30.47 -41.32 23.57
CA LEU A 1095 -31.84 -40.80 23.62
C LEU A 1095 -32.75 -41.57 22.66
N SER A 1096 -33.08 -42.81 23.02
CA SER A 1096 -34.17 -43.57 22.40
C SER A 1096 -35.49 -43.21 23.08
N GLY A 1097 -36.19 -42.21 22.54
CA GLY A 1097 -37.49 -41.78 23.06
C GLY A 1097 -37.69 -40.30 22.82
N GLU A 1098 -38.88 -39.93 22.40
CA GLU A 1098 -39.27 -38.59 21.96
C GLU A 1098 -38.86 -37.49 22.97
N ASP A 1099 -37.80 -36.74 22.67
CA ASP A 1099 -37.47 -35.54 23.43
C ASP A 1099 -37.16 -34.35 22.51
N ILE A 1100 -38.16 -33.48 22.40
CA ILE A 1100 -38.14 -32.17 21.73
C ILE A 1100 -36.99 -31.28 22.24
N LYS A 1101 -36.41 -31.59 23.42
CA LYS A 1101 -35.27 -30.89 24.02
C LYS A 1101 -33.91 -31.18 23.33
N ALA A 1102 -33.70 -32.37 22.76
CA ALA A 1102 -32.49 -32.70 22.01
C ALA A 1102 -32.40 -31.96 20.67
N ILE A 1103 -33.56 -31.73 20.03
CA ILE A 1103 -33.71 -30.87 18.85
C ILE A 1103 -33.43 -29.40 19.21
N GLY A 1104 -33.82 -28.97 20.41
CA GLY A 1104 -33.49 -27.66 20.95
C GLY A 1104 -31.98 -27.46 21.16
N LEU A 1105 -31.27 -28.47 21.68
CA LEU A 1105 -29.82 -28.42 21.84
C LEU A 1105 -29.10 -28.46 20.50
N ALA A 1106 -29.49 -29.35 19.58
CA ALA A 1106 -28.95 -29.37 18.23
C ALA A 1106 -29.19 -28.02 17.55
N LYS A 1107 -30.36 -27.38 17.71
CA LYS A 1107 -30.62 -26.02 17.21
C LYS A 1107 -29.80 -24.92 17.89
N VAL A 1108 -29.54 -25.02 19.21
CA VAL A 1108 -28.70 -24.04 19.93
C VAL A 1108 -27.23 -24.17 19.54
N VAL A 1109 -26.73 -25.41 19.44
CA VAL A 1109 -25.40 -25.71 18.93
C VAL A 1109 -25.30 -25.29 17.47
N ILE A 1110 -26.23 -25.69 16.58
CA ILE A 1110 -26.28 -25.26 15.17
C ILE A 1110 -26.38 -23.74 15.03
N ASN A 1111 -27.15 -23.05 15.88
CA ASN A 1111 -27.24 -21.58 15.86
C ASN A 1111 -25.93 -20.94 16.36
N HIS A 1112 -25.27 -21.48 17.38
CA HIS A 1112 -23.92 -21.04 17.78
C HIS A 1112 -22.88 -21.33 16.70
N LEU A 1113 -22.89 -22.51 16.07
CA LEU A 1113 -22.00 -22.87 14.96
C LEU A 1113 -22.23 -22.01 13.71
N ARG A 1114 -23.47 -21.55 13.48
CA ARG A 1114 -23.83 -20.56 12.44
C ARG A 1114 -23.34 -19.15 12.78
N ILE A 1115 -23.33 -18.77 14.06
CA ILE A 1115 -22.75 -17.51 14.56
C ILE A 1115 -21.22 -17.49 14.33
N TYR A 1116 -20.56 -18.66 14.37
CA TYR A 1116 -19.12 -18.82 14.09
C TYR A 1116 -18.78 -19.31 12.66
N GLY A 1117 -19.76 -19.32 11.75
CA GLY A 1117 -19.52 -19.47 10.31
C GLY A 1117 -19.10 -20.86 9.78
N ILE A 1118 -19.33 -21.96 10.50
CA ILE A 1118 -19.08 -23.32 9.96
C ILE A 1118 -20.06 -23.61 8.81
N SER A 1119 -19.56 -24.14 7.69
CA SER A 1119 -20.28 -24.21 6.41
C SER A 1119 -21.60 -24.99 6.48
N ALA A 1120 -22.57 -24.56 5.68
CA ALA A 1120 -23.86 -25.25 5.52
C ALA A 1120 -23.70 -26.67 4.96
N HIS A 1121 -22.55 -27.02 4.36
CA HIS A 1121 -22.25 -28.36 3.88
C HIS A 1121 -21.83 -29.28 5.03
N ALA A 1122 -20.99 -28.84 5.98
CA ALA A 1122 -20.68 -29.61 7.19
C ALA A 1122 -21.91 -29.80 8.08
N VAL A 1123 -22.77 -28.78 8.17
CA VAL A 1123 -24.09 -28.87 8.83
C VAL A 1123 -25.07 -29.74 8.04
N GLY A 1124 -24.96 -29.75 6.71
CA GLY A 1124 -25.74 -30.56 5.76
C GLY A 1124 -25.39 -32.05 5.84
N SER A 1125 -24.12 -32.42 5.79
CA SER A 1125 -23.64 -33.79 6.01
C SER A 1125 -23.99 -34.31 7.41
N LEU A 1126 -24.00 -33.43 8.42
CA LEU A 1126 -24.51 -33.75 9.75
C LEU A 1126 -26.03 -33.96 9.79
N LEU A 1127 -26.79 -33.27 8.94
CA LEU A 1127 -28.24 -33.41 8.77
C LEU A 1127 -28.61 -34.62 7.89
N ASP A 1128 -27.82 -34.94 6.87
CA ASP A 1128 -27.99 -36.10 5.98
C ASP A 1128 -27.62 -37.39 6.71
N ALA A 1129 -26.54 -37.40 7.51
CA ALA A 1129 -26.27 -38.47 8.47
C ALA A 1129 -27.37 -38.60 9.55
N PHE A 1130 -28.08 -37.50 9.85
CA PHE A 1130 -29.25 -37.48 10.73
C PHE A 1130 -30.51 -38.07 10.06
N TYR A 1131 -30.66 -37.89 8.75
CA TYR A 1131 -31.83 -38.29 7.95
C TYR A 1131 -31.70 -39.73 7.42
N ASP A 1132 -30.52 -40.15 6.97
CA ASP A 1132 -30.26 -41.51 6.51
C ASP A 1132 -30.29 -42.53 7.66
N TYR A 1133 -29.94 -42.10 8.89
CA TYR A 1133 -30.12 -42.92 10.09
C TYR A 1133 -31.61 -43.18 10.43
N GLN A 1134 -32.53 -42.30 10.05
CA GLN A 1134 -33.97 -42.58 10.20
C GLN A 1134 -34.49 -43.61 9.18
N LYS A 1135 -33.85 -43.75 8.02
CA LYS A 1135 -34.20 -44.75 7.00
C LYS A 1135 -33.64 -46.14 7.28
N LEU A 1136 -32.52 -46.25 8.00
CA LEU A 1136 -31.81 -47.51 8.27
C LEU A 1136 -32.32 -48.25 9.52
N LYS A 1137 -33.57 -48.04 9.92
CA LYS A 1137 -34.11 -48.52 11.21
C LYS A 1137 -34.34 -50.04 11.28
N ASP A 1138 -34.20 -50.78 10.17
CA ASP A 1138 -34.73 -52.15 10.06
C ASP A 1138 -33.76 -53.29 9.70
N GLU A 1139 -32.44 -53.13 9.50
CA GLU A 1139 -31.55 -54.31 9.27
C GLU A 1139 -30.15 -54.23 9.93
N GLU A 1140 -29.57 -55.42 10.19
CA GLU A 1140 -28.37 -55.73 11.00
C GLU A 1140 -27.06 -55.02 10.58
N PHE A 1141 -26.16 -54.86 11.57
CA PHE A 1141 -24.72 -54.54 11.53
C PHE A 1141 -24.18 -53.83 10.27
N ILE A 1142 -23.94 -52.51 10.41
CA ILE A 1142 -23.26 -51.69 9.39
C ILE A 1142 -21.74 -51.96 9.42
N ASP A 1143 -21.18 -52.31 8.27
CA ASP A 1143 -19.75 -52.28 8.00
C ASP A 1143 -19.28 -50.81 7.86
N TRP A 1144 -18.57 -50.33 8.87
CA TRP A 1144 -18.10 -48.94 8.98
C TRP A 1144 -17.00 -48.58 7.98
N SER A 1145 -16.51 -49.53 7.18
CA SER A 1145 -15.49 -49.26 6.15
C SER A 1145 -15.99 -48.39 4.99
N GLN A 1146 -17.32 -48.31 4.76
CA GLN A 1146 -17.90 -47.53 3.66
C GLN A 1146 -18.31 -46.09 4.03
N TYR A 1147 -18.31 -45.72 5.31
CA TYR A 1147 -18.77 -44.41 5.81
C TYR A 1147 -17.62 -43.51 6.33
N LEU A 1148 -16.39 -43.89 6.04
CA LEU A 1148 -15.16 -43.21 6.49
C LEU A 1148 -14.58 -42.21 5.47
N ASP A 1149 -15.24 -42.02 4.32
CA ASP A 1149 -14.92 -40.98 3.32
C ASP A 1149 -15.57 -39.63 3.63
#